data_AF-A0A6I6LGD5-F1
#
_entry.id   AF-A0A6I6LGD5-F1
#
_cell.length_a   1.000
_cell.length_b   1.000
_cell.length_c   1.000
_cell.angle_alpha   90.00
_cell.angle_beta   90.00
_cell.angle_gamma   90.00
#
_symmetry.space_group_name_H-M   'P 1'
#
loop_
_entity.id
_entity.type
_entity.pdbx_description
1 polymer ?
#
loop_
_entity_poly.entity_id
_entity_poly.type
_entity_poly.pdbx_seq_one_letter_code
_entity_poly.pdbx_strand_id
1 'polypeptide(L)'
;MPKKRTIILGAVAVGAIGVGLTYGWRHWQEKSILDDSHIAQIASDKEVTSGPAMKLLWGDTHLHTSNSIDAFGFGVKLGPEEALRFARGEEITSTWGLKAKLERPLDFLVIADHSGGLGATKALYDAPSFLIRDPVLRRWHDEMHKGPEGMQRVTAELIDRVGRNDLPKSLTDPEKQRKTSTNIWTGHSSLIERYNEPGKFTAFMGFEYTLMPGGNNLHRVVMFRDGKSRTDQVLPYDPGQGDSPVSQLWDYMDNYEKRTGGKVLAIPHNSNLSNGLMFELVGPGGGPMTAEYARRRAAREPVVEITQIKGDSEAHPFLSPNDEFAGYGTAGWQLGNLTMQAAKKPQDFAGEYIREALKRGLSIEAKTGANPYKFGVIGSTDSHTALATADENNFFGKHSGGEPNGKRASEPQNLGTREGRFGWHYLAGGYAAVWATANTRAAIFDAMMRKEIYATTGPRMTVRFFGGWDFKSDDLTGNWVMAGYKRGVPMGSDLKPGKGAPSFIISALKDPIGANLDRVQVVKGWVDASGQMQEKVFDVVWGDADKRQRSANGKIPAVGDTVNIAKASYSNSIGDPELQAVWSDPEFNASQKAFYYLRILEIPTPRWVLFDAIRYGAKLLPGTELKSQERAYSSPIWYNPTKAS
;
A
#
# COMPACT_ATOMS: atom_id res chain seq x y z
N MET A 1 -46.52 10.74 -54.28
CA MET A 1 -45.62 10.27 -53.20
C MET A 1 -45.62 11.28 -52.03
N PRO A 2 -46.30 11.01 -50.89
CA PRO A 2 -46.01 11.80 -49.67
C PRO A 2 -45.97 10.99 -48.34
N LYS A 3 -45.93 9.65 -48.34
CA LYS A 3 -45.98 8.86 -47.07
C LYS A 3 -44.63 8.52 -46.40
N LYS A 4 -43.48 8.79 -47.04
CA LYS A 4 -42.15 8.43 -46.49
C LYS A 4 -41.47 9.54 -45.65
N ARG A 5 -41.84 10.82 -45.80
CA ARG A 5 -41.19 11.93 -45.05
C ARG A 5 -41.68 12.06 -43.60
N THR A 6 -42.96 11.77 -43.33
CA THR A 6 -43.55 11.94 -41.99
C THR A 6 -43.07 10.89 -40.98
N ILE A 7 -42.77 9.67 -41.44
CA ILE A 7 -42.27 8.58 -40.58
C ILE A 7 -40.81 8.83 -40.18
N ILE A 8 -39.99 9.40 -41.06
CA ILE A 8 -38.59 9.75 -40.76
C ILE A 8 -38.52 10.92 -39.77
N LEU A 9 -39.38 11.93 -39.92
CA LEU A 9 -39.46 13.06 -38.97
C LEU A 9 -39.95 12.63 -37.57
N GLY A 10 -40.92 11.70 -37.48
CA GLY A 10 -41.37 11.15 -36.21
C GLY A 10 -40.29 10.32 -35.48
N ALA A 11 -39.53 9.50 -36.21
CA ALA A 11 -38.43 8.72 -35.64
C ALA A 11 -37.25 9.59 -35.18
N VAL A 12 -36.91 10.64 -35.93
CA VAL A 12 -35.88 11.62 -35.54
C VAL A 12 -36.31 12.44 -34.32
N ALA A 13 -37.59 12.83 -34.23
CA ALA A 13 -38.12 13.55 -33.06
C ALA A 13 -38.15 12.69 -31.79
N VAL A 14 -38.58 11.42 -31.88
CA VAL A 14 -38.57 10.49 -30.74
C VAL A 14 -37.14 10.16 -30.31
N GLY A 15 -36.20 10.00 -31.27
CA GLY A 15 -34.78 9.84 -30.99
C GLY A 15 -34.17 11.06 -30.31
N ALA A 16 -34.49 12.27 -30.76
CA ALA A 16 -34.01 13.52 -30.17
C ALA A 16 -34.58 13.75 -28.76
N ILE A 17 -35.85 13.44 -28.52
CA ILE A 17 -36.48 13.50 -27.18
C ILE A 17 -35.84 12.47 -26.25
N GLY A 18 -35.62 11.23 -26.71
CA GLY A 18 -34.95 10.18 -25.92
C GLY A 18 -33.51 10.54 -25.55
N VAL A 19 -32.75 11.10 -26.49
CA VAL A 19 -31.38 11.63 -26.25
C VAL A 19 -31.42 12.84 -25.31
N GLY A 20 -32.38 13.75 -25.47
CA GLY A 20 -32.55 14.90 -24.59
C GLY A 20 -32.91 14.52 -23.15
N LEU A 21 -33.80 13.54 -22.96
CA LEU A 21 -34.18 13.03 -21.64
C LEU A 21 -33.02 12.28 -20.96
N THR A 22 -32.29 11.44 -21.70
CA THR A 22 -31.11 10.74 -21.13
C THR A 22 -29.97 11.70 -20.82
N TYR A 23 -29.71 12.69 -21.67
CA TYR A 23 -28.74 13.74 -21.41
C TYR A 23 -29.14 14.59 -20.19
N GLY A 24 -30.40 15.03 -20.14
CA GLY A 24 -30.95 15.80 -19.02
C GLY A 24 -30.90 15.04 -17.70
N TRP A 25 -31.24 13.74 -17.72
CA TRP A 25 -31.17 12.88 -16.55
C TRP A 25 -29.73 12.67 -16.06
N ARG A 26 -28.78 12.38 -16.97
CA ARG A 26 -27.35 12.28 -16.60
C ARG A 26 -26.83 13.58 -16.01
N HIS A 27 -27.19 14.72 -16.61
CA HIS A 27 -26.74 16.03 -16.12
C HIS A 27 -27.34 16.34 -14.74
N TRP A 28 -28.61 16.02 -14.52
CA TRP A 28 -29.26 16.13 -13.21
C TRP A 28 -28.59 15.23 -12.17
N GLN A 29 -28.27 13.98 -12.52
CA GLN A 29 -27.61 13.03 -11.64
C GLN A 29 -26.21 13.50 -11.24
N GLU A 30 -25.39 13.96 -12.20
CA GLU A 30 -24.07 14.53 -11.93
C GLU A 30 -24.14 15.75 -11.01
N LYS A 31 -25.14 16.63 -11.25
CA LYS A 31 -25.38 17.78 -10.37
C LYS A 31 -25.76 17.35 -8.96
N SER A 32 -26.67 16.39 -8.81
CA SER A 32 -27.08 15.86 -7.51
C SER A 32 -25.89 15.28 -6.74
N ILE A 33 -25.05 14.48 -7.41
CA ILE A 33 -23.84 13.89 -6.79
C ILE A 33 -22.88 14.99 -6.32
N LEU A 34 -22.72 16.06 -7.11
CA LEU A 34 -21.87 17.19 -6.72
C LEU A 34 -22.43 17.96 -5.51
N ASP A 35 -23.73 18.23 -5.50
CA ASP A 35 -24.42 18.90 -4.39
C ASP A 35 -24.29 18.07 -3.08
N ASP A 36 -24.51 16.75 -3.17
CA ASP A 36 -24.31 15.82 -2.06
C ASP A 36 -22.85 15.82 -1.58
N SER A 37 -21.89 15.84 -2.52
CA SER A 37 -20.46 15.92 -2.21
C SER A 37 -20.08 17.20 -1.48
N HIS A 38 -20.72 18.34 -1.80
CA HIS A 38 -20.51 19.59 -1.06
C HIS A 38 -20.99 19.49 0.38
N ILE A 39 -22.16 18.89 0.62
CA ILE A 39 -22.71 18.68 1.96
C ILE A 39 -21.79 17.75 2.76
N ALA A 40 -21.39 16.63 2.16
CA ALA A 40 -20.47 15.67 2.77
C ALA A 40 -19.11 16.32 3.11
N GLN A 41 -18.59 17.19 2.24
CA GLN A 41 -17.34 17.90 2.49
C GLN A 41 -17.45 18.85 3.70
N ILE A 42 -18.55 19.61 3.82
CA ILE A 42 -18.78 20.50 4.98
C ILE A 42 -18.83 19.69 6.28
N ALA A 43 -19.47 18.51 6.26
CA ALA A 43 -19.47 17.61 7.42
C ALA A 43 -18.05 17.10 7.74
N SER A 44 -17.32 16.65 6.72
CA SER A 44 -15.95 16.15 6.84
C SER A 44 -14.96 17.21 7.36
N ASP A 45 -15.16 18.48 7.05
CA ASP A 45 -14.32 19.59 7.53
C ASP A 45 -14.60 19.95 8.99
N LYS A 46 -15.85 19.76 9.44
CA LYS A 46 -16.28 20.03 10.82
C LYS A 46 -16.07 18.85 11.76
N GLU A 47 -15.75 17.67 11.23
CA GLU A 47 -15.59 16.45 12.02
C GLU A 47 -14.41 16.57 12.98
N VAL A 48 -14.69 16.38 14.27
CA VAL A 48 -13.66 16.32 15.31
C VAL A 48 -13.08 14.92 15.33
N THR A 49 -11.88 14.79 14.76
CA THR A 49 -11.13 13.53 14.67
C THR A 49 -10.05 13.40 15.75
N SER A 50 -9.97 14.37 16.66
CA SER A 50 -9.10 14.35 17.84
C SER A 50 -9.75 13.57 18.98
N GLY A 51 -9.03 12.58 19.52
CA GLY A 51 -9.48 11.81 20.68
C GLY A 51 -9.01 10.35 20.62
N PRO A 52 -9.40 9.53 21.61
CA PRO A 52 -9.13 8.09 21.60
C PRO A 52 -9.71 7.44 20.34
N ALA A 53 -8.84 6.85 19.53
CA ALA A 53 -9.22 6.16 18.30
C ALA A 53 -9.60 4.72 18.61
N MET A 54 -10.90 4.47 18.84
CA MET A 54 -11.41 3.19 19.34
C MET A 54 -11.89 2.24 18.25
N LYS A 55 -11.93 2.66 16.98
CA LYS A 55 -12.40 1.84 15.86
C LYS A 55 -11.21 1.38 15.01
N LEU A 56 -10.97 0.07 14.98
CA LEU A 56 -10.02 -0.54 14.05
C LEU A 56 -10.71 -0.73 12.70
N LEU A 57 -10.10 -0.23 11.64
CA LEU A 57 -10.60 -0.31 10.27
C LEU A 57 -9.56 -0.97 9.37
N TRP A 58 -10.02 -1.83 8.48
CA TRP A 58 -9.21 -2.58 7.53
C TRP A 58 -9.42 -2.05 6.12
N GLY A 59 -8.35 -1.79 5.38
CA GLY A 59 -8.48 -1.34 4.00
C GLY A 59 -7.27 -1.63 3.15
N ASP A 60 -7.38 -1.22 1.90
CA ASP A 60 -6.31 -1.25 0.93
C ASP A 60 -6.17 0.14 0.31
N THR A 61 -4.93 0.65 0.29
CA THR A 61 -4.64 1.98 -0.25
C THR A 61 -4.11 1.93 -1.67
N HIS A 62 -3.85 0.73 -2.19
CA HIS A 62 -3.10 0.56 -3.42
C HIS A 62 -3.76 -0.51 -4.29
N LEU A 63 -4.71 -0.09 -5.12
CA LEU A 63 -5.43 -0.99 -6.02
C LEU A 63 -5.56 -0.38 -7.41
N HIS A 64 -5.30 -1.18 -8.44
CA HIS A 64 -5.38 -0.77 -9.83
C HIS A 64 -6.52 -1.49 -10.57
N THR A 65 -7.14 -0.76 -11.49
CA THR A 65 -8.30 -1.18 -12.28
C THR A 65 -7.98 -1.13 -13.77
N SER A 66 -8.96 -1.46 -14.63
CA SER A 66 -8.84 -1.33 -16.08
C SER A 66 -8.61 0.10 -16.59
N ASN A 67 -8.66 1.12 -15.72
CA ASN A 67 -8.24 2.47 -16.07
C ASN A 67 -6.72 2.65 -16.02
N SER A 68 -6.00 1.89 -15.19
CA SER A 68 -4.54 1.97 -15.14
C SER A 68 -3.90 1.46 -16.44
N ILE A 69 -2.87 2.17 -16.89
CA ILE A 69 -2.16 1.92 -18.15
C ILE A 69 -1.58 0.51 -18.22
N ASP A 70 -0.98 0.05 -17.14
CA ASP A 70 -0.30 -1.24 -17.04
C ASP A 70 -1.22 -2.35 -16.54
N ALA A 71 -2.16 -2.07 -15.64
CA ALA A 71 -3.14 -3.07 -15.21
C ALA A 71 -4.00 -3.54 -16.38
N PHE A 72 -4.56 -2.62 -17.18
CA PHE A 72 -5.23 -3.00 -18.42
C PHE A 72 -4.27 -3.72 -19.36
N GLY A 73 -3.03 -3.22 -19.48
CA GLY A 73 -1.98 -3.85 -20.27
C GLY A 73 -1.68 -5.30 -19.87
N PHE A 74 -1.70 -5.63 -18.58
CA PHE A 74 -1.54 -6.99 -18.07
C PHE A 74 -2.84 -7.80 -18.09
N GLY A 75 -3.90 -7.26 -18.69
CA GLY A 75 -5.12 -7.98 -19.05
C GLY A 75 -6.37 -7.57 -18.28
N VAL A 76 -6.29 -6.71 -17.25
CA VAL A 76 -7.44 -6.38 -16.40
C VAL A 76 -8.61 -5.86 -17.21
N LYS A 77 -9.79 -6.42 -16.99
CA LYS A 77 -11.05 -5.96 -17.60
C LYS A 77 -12.03 -5.35 -16.59
N LEU A 78 -11.78 -5.54 -15.30
CA LEU A 78 -12.59 -5.03 -14.20
C LEU A 78 -12.36 -3.53 -14.02
N GLY A 79 -13.44 -2.77 -13.88
CA GLY A 79 -13.40 -1.34 -13.65
C GLY A 79 -13.40 -0.97 -12.16
N PRO A 80 -13.38 0.34 -11.87
CA PRO A 80 -13.51 0.85 -10.50
C PRO A 80 -14.77 0.41 -9.76
N GLU A 81 -15.89 0.19 -10.47
CA GLU A 81 -17.14 -0.21 -9.83
C GLU A 81 -17.05 -1.64 -9.30
N GLU A 82 -16.52 -2.57 -10.09
CA GLU A 82 -16.30 -3.94 -9.63
C GLU A 82 -15.31 -4.00 -8.47
N ALA A 83 -14.26 -3.16 -8.50
CA ALA A 83 -13.31 -3.05 -7.39
C ALA A 83 -13.99 -2.62 -6.07
N LEU A 84 -14.84 -1.59 -6.11
CA LEU A 84 -15.58 -1.10 -4.93
C LEU A 84 -16.58 -2.14 -4.41
N ARG A 85 -17.31 -2.80 -5.32
CA ARG A 85 -18.23 -3.90 -4.98
C ARG A 85 -17.51 -5.06 -4.32
N PHE A 86 -16.37 -5.47 -4.88
CA PHE A 86 -15.53 -6.53 -4.32
C PHE A 86 -15.02 -6.19 -2.92
N ALA A 87 -14.49 -4.97 -2.73
CA ALA A 87 -14.01 -4.51 -1.43
C ALA A 87 -15.13 -4.48 -0.37
N ARG A 88 -16.37 -4.17 -0.77
CA ARG A 88 -17.58 -4.24 0.08
C ARG A 88 -18.07 -5.67 0.34
N GLY A 89 -17.38 -6.69 -0.18
CA GLY A 89 -17.70 -8.10 0.03
C GLY A 89 -18.73 -8.67 -0.94
N GLU A 90 -19.05 -7.98 -2.04
CA GLU A 90 -19.86 -8.56 -3.10
C GLU A 90 -19.07 -9.59 -3.91
N GLU A 91 -19.76 -10.62 -4.41
CA GLU A 91 -19.15 -11.55 -5.36
C GLU A 91 -19.09 -10.91 -6.75
N ILE A 92 -17.92 -10.97 -7.38
CA ILE A 92 -17.68 -10.51 -8.75
C ILE A 92 -17.04 -11.65 -9.57
N THR A 93 -16.98 -11.48 -10.89
CA THR A 93 -16.29 -12.43 -11.79
C THR A 93 -14.96 -11.84 -12.21
N SER A 94 -13.84 -12.51 -11.92
CA SER A 94 -12.49 -12.09 -12.27
C SER A 94 -12.32 -11.95 -13.79
N THR A 95 -11.20 -11.36 -14.24
CA THR A 95 -10.95 -11.16 -15.67
C THR A 95 -11.05 -12.45 -16.48
N TRP A 96 -10.58 -13.59 -15.93
CA TRP A 96 -10.66 -14.89 -16.62
C TRP A 96 -11.81 -15.79 -16.19
N GLY A 97 -12.83 -15.23 -15.52
CA GLY A 97 -14.09 -15.92 -15.29
C GLY A 97 -14.22 -16.63 -13.94
N LEU A 98 -13.23 -16.54 -13.05
CA LEU A 98 -13.33 -17.12 -11.71
C LEU A 98 -14.26 -16.27 -10.84
N LYS A 99 -15.08 -16.91 -10.01
CA LYS A 99 -15.83 -16.19 -8.97
C LYS A 99 -14.88 -15.74 -7.87
N ALA A 100 -14.94 -14.47 -7.52
CA ALA A 100 -14.09 -13.85 -6.51
C ALA A 100 -14.96 -13.15 -5.47
N LYS A 101 -14.65 -13.38 -4.20
CA LYS A 101 -15.27 -12.67 -3.07
C LYS A 101 -14.27 -12.59 -1.92
N LEU A 102 -14.27 -11.49 -1.17
CA LEU A 102 -13.55 -11.43 0.10
C LEU A 102 -14.30 -12.21 1.18
N GLU A 103 -13.56 -12.93 2.02
CA GLU A 103 -14.15 -13.63 3.18
C GLU A 103 -14.76 -12.63 4.17
N ARG A 104 -14.09 -11.47 4.34
CA ARG A 104 -14.59 -10.32 5.11
C ARG A 104 -14.45 -9.06 4.27
N PRO A 105 -15.47 -8.19 4.20
CA PRO A 105 -15.35 -6.91 3.49
C PRO A 105 -14.26 -6.03 4.11
N LEU A 106 -13.73 -5.09 3.32
CA LEU A 106 -12.90 -4.00 3.80
C LEU A 106 -13.79 -2.86 4.31
N ASP A 107 -13.24 -2.04 5.21
CA ASP A 107 -13.87 -0.83 5.72
C ASP A 107 -13.62 0.38 4.81
N PHE A 108 -12.52 0.37 4.04
CA PHE A 108 -12.20 1.44 3.10
C PHE A 108 -11.33 0.94 1.93
N LEU A 109 -11.36 1.70 0.83
CA LEU A 109 -10.54 1.46 -0.35
C LEU A 109 -10.07 2.77 -0.98
N VAL A 110 -8.81 2.80 -1.42
CA VAL A 110 -8.30 3.77 -2.39
C VAL A 110 -8.04 3.02 -3.69
N ILE A 111 -8.61 3.51 -4.79
CA ILE A 111 -8.23 3.08 -6.14
C ILE A 111 -7.13 4.04 -6.59
N ALA A 112 -5.95 3.49 -6.86
CA ALA A 112 -4.72 4.22 -7.11
C ALA A 112 -4.21 3.96 -8.52
N ASP A 113 -5.09 4.05 -9.54
CA ASP A 113 -4.67 3.91 -10.93
C ASP A 113 -3.53 4.89 -11.28
N HIS A 114 -2.59 4.45 -12.12
CA HIS A 114 -1.46 5.27 -12.58
C HIS A 114 -1.93 6.61 -13.20
N SER A 115 -1.37 7.72 -12.73
CA SER A 115 -1.64 9.05 -13.30
C SER A 115 -1.08 9.20 -14.71
N GLY A 116 0.12 8.64 -14.93
CA GLY A 116 0.81 8.63 -16.21
C GLY A 116 0.10 7.75 -17.23
N GLY A 117 -0.39 8.36 -18.31
CA GLY A 117 -1.12 7.66 -19.37
C GLY A 117 -2.40 6.96 -18.91
N LEU A 118 -3.09 7.54 -17.93
CA LEU A 118 -4.38 7.08 -17.42
C LEU A 118 -5.36 6.75 -18.57
N GLY A 119 -5.78 5.49 -18.65
CA GLY A 119 -6.68 4.95 -19.67
C GLY A 119 -6.08 4.80 -21.08
N ALA A 120 -4.79 5.10 -21.28
CA ALA A 120 -4.19 5.15 -22.62
C ALA A 120 -4.13 3.77 -23.29
N THR A 121 -3.74 2.70 -22.58
CA THR A 121 -3.69 1.34 -23.14
C THR A 121 -5.08 0.84 -23.51
N LYS A 122 -6.08 1.10 -22.65
CA LYS A 122 -7.48 0.76 -22.93
C LYS A 122 -7.99 1.52 -24.16
N ALA A 123 -7.74 2.82 -24.24
CA ALA A 123 -8.12 3.62 -25.40
C ALA A 123 -7.44 3.15 -26.68
N LEU A 124 -6.18 2.72 -26.62
CA LEU A 124 -5.47 2.12 -27.75
C LEU A 124 -6.11 0.79 -28.17
N TYR A 125 -6.42 -0.09 -27.21
CA TYR A 125 -7.06 -1.38 -27.47
C TYR A 125 -8.44 -1.22 -28.11
N ASP A 126 -9.24 -0.27 -27.63
CA ASP A 126 -10.61 -0.05 -28.12
C ASP A 126 -10.65 0.76 -29.44
N ALA A 127 -9.52 1.33 -29.88
CA ALA A 127 -9.48 2.20 -31.06
C ALA A 127 -9.62 1.40 -32.37
N PRO A 128 -10.47 1.83 -33.32
CA PRO A 128 -10.49 1.24 -34.66
C PRO A 128 -9.11 1.30 -35.32
N SER A 129 -8.55 0.14 -35.71
CA SER A 129 -7.18 0.03 -36.23
C SER A 129 -6.86 1.01 -37.37
N PHE A 130 -7.83 1.36 -38.24
CA PHE A 130 -7.63 2.34 -39.32
C PHE A 130 -7.37 3.78 -38.84
N LEU A 131 -7.70 4.12 -37.58
CA LEU A 131 -7.41 5.41 -36.96
C LEU A 131 -6.01 5.47 -36.32
N ILE A 132 -5.34 4.33 -36.14
CA ILE A 132 -4.02 4.25 -35.50
C ILE A 132 -2.92 4.47 -36.53
N ARG A 133 -2.38 5.69 -36.60
CA ARG A 133 -1.37 6.07 -37.60
C ARG A 133 0.06 5.71 -37.23
N ASP A 134 0.34 5.63 -35.94
CA ASP A 134 1.67 5.31 -35.42
C ASP A 134 1.96 3.81 -35.60
N PRO A 135 3.06 3.41 -36.28
CA PRO A 135 3.36 2.00 -36.54
C PRO A 135 3.59 1.18 -35.26
N VAL A 136 4.18 1.78 -34.21
CA VAL A 136 4.43 1.10 -32.94
C VAL A 136 3.10 0.85 -32.24
N LEU A 137 2.23 1.87 -32.17
CA LEU A 137 0.90 1.72 -31.57
C LEU A 137 0.01 0.75 -32.35
N ARG A 138 0.11 0.73 -33.70
CA ARG A 138 -0.63 -0.24 -34.52
C ARG A 138 -0.18 -1.67 -34.24
N ARG A 139 1.14 -1.91 -34.15
CA ARG A 139 1.68 -3.22 -33.74
C ARG A 139 1.20 -3.59 -32.35
N TRP A 140 1.24 -2.68 -31.38
CA TRP A 140 0.76 -2.93 -30.02
C TRP A 140 -0.73 -3.27 -30.00
N HIS A 141 -1.57 -2.51 -30.70
CA HIS A 141 -2.98 -2.81 -30.87
C HIS A 141 -3.18 -4.23 -31.42
N ASP A 142 -2.55 -4.57 -32.53
CA ASP A 142 -2.74 -5.88 -33.18
C ASP A 142 -2.21 -7.02 -32.30
N GLU A 143 -1.10 -6.80 -31.59
CA GLU A 143 -0.51 -7.78 -30.66
C GLU A 143 -1.40 -8.02 -29.44
N MET A 144 -1.96 -6.98 -28.82
CA MET A 144 -2.89 -7.12 -27.70
C MET A 144 -4.14 -7.93 -28.09
N HIS A 145 -4.59 -7.84 -29.35
CA HIS A 145 -5.74 -8.61 -29.85
C HIS A 145 -5.44 -10.09 -30.12
N LYS A 146 -4.17 -10.52 -30.10
CA LYS A 146 -3.82 -11.96 -30.21
C LYS A 146 -4.13 -12.73 -28.93
N GLY A 147 -4.34 -12.05 -27.80
CA GLY A 147 -4.69 -12.67 -26.53
C GLY A 147 -3.78 -12.22 -25.37
N PRO A 148 -3.91 -12.87 -24.19
CA PRO A 148 -3.27 -12.45 -22.95
C PRO A 148 -1.75 -12.35 -23.03
N GLU A 149 -1.09 -13.28 -23.71
CA GLU A 149 0.37 -13.24 -23.89
C GLU A 149 0.82 -12.04 -24.73
N GLY A 150 0.05 -11.67 -25.75
CA GLY A 150 0.32 -10.48 -26.56
C GLY A 150 0.18 -9.20 -25.74
N MET A 151 -0.83 -9.14 -24.87
CA MET A 151 -1.01 -8.07 -23.90
C MET A 151 0.18 -7.95 -22.93
N GLN A 152 0.66 -9.07 -22.37
CA GLN A 152 1.84 -9.09 -21.51
C GLN A 152 3.10 -8.60 -22.23
N ARG A 153 3.35 -9.05 -23.47
CA ARG A 153 4.50 -8.61 -24.27
C ARG A 153 4.49 -7.10 -24.53
N VAL A 154 3.33 -6.55 -24.91
CA VAL A 154 3.16 -5.11 -25.14
C VAL A 154 3.42 -4.33 -23.86
N THR A 155 2.92 -4.82 -22.72
CA THR A 155 3.05 -4.12 -21.43
C THR A 155 4.48 -4.16 -20.90
N ALA A 156 5.16 -5.30 -20.99
CA ALA A 156 6.58 -5.39 -20.66
C ALA A 156 7.43 -4.45 -21.52
N GLU A 157 7.12 -4.32 -22.81
CA GLU A 157 7.79 -3.36 -23.70
C GLU A 157 7.48 -1.91 -23.31
N LEU A 158 6.21 -1.59 -23.01
CA LEU A 158 5.78 -0.27 -22.56
C LEU A 158 6.54 0.16 -21.31
N ILE A 159 6.58 -0.69 -20.28
CA ILE A 159 7.26 -0.40 -19.02
C ILE A 159 8.77 -0.24 -19.21
N ASP A 160 9.40 -1.09 -20.04
CA ASP A 160 10.82 -0.96 -20.36
C ASP A 160 11.12 0.37 -21.10
N ARG A 161 10.25 0.79 -22.02
CA ARG A 161 10.32 2.10 -22.70
C ARG A 161 10.14 3.28 -21.75
N VAL A 162 9.27 3.17 -20.73
CA VAL A 162 9.16 4.18 -19.67
C VAL A 162 10.48 4.33 -18.93
N GLY A 163 11.08 3.22 -18.48
CA GLY A 163 12.38 3.25 -17.78
C GLY A 163 13.53 3.81 -18.63
N ARG A 164 13.43 3.69 -19.96
CA ARG A 164 14.39 4.23 -20.94
C ARG A 164 14.06 5.62 -21.48
N ASN A 165 12.95 6.24 -21.06
CA ASN A 165 12.49 7.53 -21.59
C ASN A 165 12.26 7.52 -23.13
N ASP A 166 11.60 6.47 -23.64
CA ASP A 166 11.47 6.16 -25.09
C ASP A 166 10.03 5.75 -25.47
N LEU A 167 9.03 6.50 -24.99
CA LEU A 167 7.62 6.26 -25.38
C LEU A 167 7.28 6.94 -26.72
N PRO A 168 6.39 6.35 -27.55
CA PRO A 168 5.91 7.00 -28.77
C PRO A 168 5.25 8.36 -28.46
N LYS A 169 5.62 9.41 -29.20
CA LYS A 169 5.06 10.77 -29.03
C LYS A 169 3.55 10.83 -29.14
N SER A 170 2.96 9.94 -29.93
CA SER A 170 1.52 9.80 -30.12
C SER A 170 0.78 9.34 -28.86
N LEU A 171 1.47 8.66 -27.93
CA LEU A 171 0.97 8.24 -26.63
C LEU A 171 1.10 9.35 -25.57
N THR A 172 2.05 10.28 -25.76
CA THR A 172 2.36 11.37 -24.82
C THR A 172 1.77 12.72 -25.23
N ASP A 173 0.80 12.73 -26.16
CA ASP A 173 0.08 13.92 -26.62
C ASP A 173 -0.65 14.61 -25.44
N PRO A 174 -0.24 15.81 -25.00
CA PRO A 174 -0.76 16.42 -23.79
C PRO A 174 -2.25 16.78 -23.87
N GLU A 175 -2.77 17.16 -25.04
CA GLU A 175 -4.17 17.55 -25.18
C GLU A 175 -5.09 16.34 -25.11
N LYS A 176 -4.71 15.24 -25.77
CA LYS A 176 -5.45 13.98 -25.69
C LYS A 176 -5.41 13.42 -24.28
N GLN A 177 -4.23 13.41 -23.64
CA GLN A 177 -4.09 12.95 -22.27
C GLN A 177 -4.96 13.77 -21.32
N ARG A 178 -4.92 15.11 -21.42
CA ARG A 178 -5.77 15.97 -20.59
C ARG A 178 -7.25 15.65 -20.75
N LYS A 179 -7.75 15.44 -21.98
CA LYS A 179 -9.15 15.10 -22.23
C LYS A 179 -9.51 13.73 -21.64
N THR A 180 -8.69 12.71 -21.89
CA THR A 180 -8.91 11.35 -21.38
C THR A 180 -8.87 11.33 -19.86
N SER A 181 -7.84 11.91 -19.24
CA SER A 181 -7.71 11.98 -17.79
C SER A 181 -8.85 12.76 -17.14
N THR A 182 -9.32 13.87 -17.75
CA THR A 182 -10.48 14.61 -17.22
C THR A 182 -11.73 13.74 -17.17
N ASN A 183 -12.02 13.01 -18.26
CA ASN A 183 -13.21 12.16 -18.34
C ASN A 183 -13.14 11.00 -17.34
N ILE A 184 -11.98 10.34 -17.24
CA ILE A 184 -11.79 9.22 -16.30
C ILE A 184 -11.85 9.73 -14.86
N TRP A 185 -11.15 10.82 -14.54
CA TRP A 185 -11.09 11.39 -13.19
C TRP A 185 -12.46 11.83 -12.66
N THR A 186 -13.21 12.59 -13.46
CA THR A 186 -14.54 13.08 -13.06
C THR A 186 -15.59 11.96 -13.01
N GLY A 187 -15.49 10.96 -13.89
CA GLY A 187 -16.32 9.76 -13.81
C GLY A 187 -16.00 8.90 -12.59
N HIS A 188 -14.71 8.77 -12.26
CA HIS A 188 -14.23 8.06 -11.08
C HIS A 188 -14.70 8.75 -9.79
N SER A 189 -14.59 10.08 -9.70
CA SER A 189 -15.08 10.82 -8.53
C SER A 189 -16.58 10.67 -8.30
N SER A 190 -17.39 10.72 -9.37
CA SER A 190 -18.83 10.47 -9.24
C SER A 190 -19.13 9.05 -8.76
N LEU A 191 -18.33 8.06 -9.14
CA LEU A 191 -18.47 6.69 -8.63
C LEU A 191 -18.04 6.58 -7.16
N ILE A 192 -16.92 7.20 -6.80
CA ILE A 192 -16.41 7.21 -5.43
C ILE A 192 -17.43 7.84 -4.47
N GLU A 193 -18.12 8.91 -4.86
CA GLU A 193 -19.22 9.48 -4.05
C GLU A 193 -20.39 8.51 -3.90
N ARG A 194 -20.80 7.79 -4.96
CA ARG A 194 -21.90 6.81 -4.89
C ARG A 194 -21.63 5.64 -3.94
N TYR A 195 -20.36 5.23 -3.84
CA TYR A 195 -19.96 4.09 -3.01
C TYR A 195 -19.47 4.49 -1.62
N ASN A 196 -19.30 5.79 -1.34
CA ASN A 196 -18.91 6.27 -0.04
C ASN A 196 -20.11 6.28 0.91
N GLU A 197 -20.13 5.35 1.86
CA GLU A 197 -21.16 5.20 2.88
C GLU A 197 -20.52 5.36 4.28
N PRO A 198 -20.31 6.61 4.76
CA PRO A 198 -19.74 6.88 6.07
C PRO A 198 -20.41 6.05 7.18
N GLY A 199 -19.58 5.42 8.01
CA GLY A 199 -19.98 4.49 9.05
C GLY A 199 -19.93 3.01 8.63
N LYS A 200 -20.02 2.71 7.33
CA LYS A 200 -20.04 1.35 6.76
C LYS A 200 -18.86 1.06 5.84
N PHE A 201 -18.64 1.90 4.83
CA PHE A 201 -17.56 1.76 3.86
C PHE A 201 -17.12 3.14 3.37
N THR A 202 -15.82 3.45 3.49
CA THR A 202 -15.28 4.72 3.02
C THR A 202 -14.53 4.53 1.70
N ALA A 203 -15.03 5.16 0.63
CA ALA A 203 -14.36 5.17 -0.68
C ALA A 203 -13.55 6.46 -0.83
N PHE A 204 -12.27 6.35 -1.16
CA PHE A 204 -11.37 7.51 -1.30
C PHE A 204 -11.04 7.83 -2.75
N MET A 205 -10.86 9.12 -3.02
CA MET A 205 -10.19 9.56 -4.23
C MET A 205 -8.67 9.43 -4.06
N GLY A 206 -8.02 8.89 -5.07
CA GLY A 206 -6.57 8.79 -5.13
C GLY A 206 -6.06 8.46 -6.52
N PHE A 207 -4.75 8.46 -6.68
CA PHE A 207 -4.05 8.02 -7.89
C PHE A 207 -2.64 7.58 -7.54
N GLU A 208 -1.99 6.81 -8.41
CA GLU A 208 -0.57 6.52 -8.27
C GLU A 208 0.27 7.53 -9.06
N TYR A 209 1.20 8.19 -8.37
CA TYR A 209 2.28 8.96 -8.96
C TYR A 209 3.40 8.03 -9.44
N THR A 210 3.73 8.08 -10.73
CA THR A 210 4.57 7.08 -11.41
C THR A 210 5.93 7.64 -11.83
N LEU A 211 6.88 7.76 -10.90
CA LEU A 211 8.26 8.14 -11.21
C LEU A 211 9.19 6.92 -11.15
N MET A 212 9.87 6.63 -12.26
CA MET A 212 10.73 5.44 -12.37
C MET A 212 12.02 5.67 -13.20
N PRO A 213 12.92 6.59 -12.79
CA PRO A 213 14.14 6.89 -13.53
C PRO A 213 15.04 5.65 -13.64
N GLY A 214 15.34 5.20 -14.87
CA GLY A 214 16.17 4.03 -15.13
C GLY A 214 15.62 2.71 -14.57
N GLY A 215 14.32 2.63 -14.30
CA GLY A 215 13.69 1.46 -13.67
C GLY A 215 13.64 1.49 -12.14
N ASN A 216 14.18 2.54 -11.49
CA ASN A 216 14.20 2.68 -10.04
C ASN A 216 12.85 3.19 -9.53
N ASN A 217 12.13 2.37 -8.78
CA ASN A 217 10.79 2.69 -8.31
C ASN A 217 10.79 3.86 -7.31
N LEU A 218 10.17 4.98 -7.69
CA LEU A 218 9.89 6.13 -6.83
C LEU A 218 8.39 6.46 -6.85
N HIS A 219 7.56 5.43 -6.90
CA HIS A 219 6.11 5.60 -6.95
C HIS A 219 5.55 6.01 -5.58
N ARG A 220 4.39 6.68 -5.61
CA ARG A 220 3.59 6.99 -4.42
C ARG A 220 2.10 6.85 -4.72
N VAL A 221 1.33 6.33 -3.78
CA VAL A 221 -0.11 6.57 -3.77
C VAL A 221 -0.36 7.99 -3.27
N VAL A 222 -1.12 8.78 -4.02
CA VAL A 222 -1.61 10.10 -3.59
C VAL A 222 -3.05 9.95 -3.17
N MET A 223 -3.34 10.21 -1.90
CA MET A 223 -4.65 10.02 -1.29
C MET A 223 -5.21 11.36 -0.84
N PHE A 224 -6.46 11.64 -1.22
CA PHE A 224 -7.17 12.85 -0.82
C PHE A 224 -8.05 12.58 0.39
N ARG A 225 -8.05 13.51 1.35
CA ARG A 225 -9.04 13.52 2.44
C ARG A 225 -10.46 13.82 1.93
N ASP A 226 -10.53 14.48 0.79
CA ASP A 226 -11.70 15.16 0.28
C ASP A 226 -12.49 14.34 -0.76
N GLY A 227 -13.70 14.80 -1.06
CA GLY A 227 -14.56 14.24 -2.10
C GLY A 227 -14.55 15.02 -3.41
N LYS A 228 -15.42 14.59 -4.33
CA LYS A 228 -15.62 15.15 -5.68
C LYS A 228 -15.59 16.68 -5.73
N SER A 229 -16.29 17.35 -4.81
CA SER A 229 -16.41 18.82 -4.79
C SER A 229 -15.07 19.58 -4.74
N ARG A 230 -14.01 18.95 -4.22
CA ARG A 230 -12.63 19.51 -4.24
C ARG A 230 -11.74 18.80 -5.26
N THR A 231 -11.80 17.48 -5.34
CA THR A 231 -10.87 16.70 -6.17
C THR A 231 -11.05 16.94 -7.67
N ASP A 232 -12.25 17.27 -8.12
CA ASP A 232 -12.53 17.57 -9.54
C ASP A 232 -11.92 18.91 -10.01
N GLN A 233 -11.41 19.71 -9.07
CA GLN A 233 -10.76 20.96 -9.40
C GLN A 233 -9.34 20.74 -9.94
N VAL A 234 -8.74 19.58 -9.69
CA VAL A 234 -7.40 19.21 -10.17
C VAL A 234 -7.47 17.93 -11.01
N LEU A 235 -6.41 17.66 -11.77
CA LEU A 235 -6.19 16.37 -12.40
C LEU A 235 -5.05 15.64 -11.68
N PRO A 236 -4.95 14.30 -11.76
CA PRO A 236 -3.80 13.56 -11.28
C PRO A 236 -2.48 14.11 -11.83
N TYR A 237 -1.46 14.20 -10.97
CA TYR A 237 -0.15 14.69 -11.39
C TYR A 237 0.64 13.59 -12.09
N ASP A 238 1.02 13.83 -13.34
CA ASP A 238 1.91 12.96 -14.13
C ASP A 238 3.32 13.56 -14.15
N PRO A 239 4.35 12.90 -13.58
CA PRO A 239 5.74 13.37 -13.65
C PRO A 239 6.32 13.34 -15.08
N GLY A 240 5.61 12.73 -16.03
CA GLY A 240 6.08 12.47 -17.37
C GLY A 240 7.21 11.43 -17.37
N GLN A 241 8.03 11.48 -18.41
CA GLN A 241 9.22 10.64 -18.49
C GLN A 241 10.46 11.43 -18.04
N GLY A 242 11.39 10.77 -17.33
CA GLY A 242 12.67 11.35 -16.94
C GLY A 242 12.94 11.27 -15.44
N ASP A 243 13.71 12.24 -14.95
CA ASP A 243 14.25 12.34 -13.59
C ASP A 243 13.65 13.52 -12.81
N SER A 244 12.40 13.88 -13.11
CA SER A 244 11.65 14.93 -12.42
C SER A 244 11.75 14.76 -10.90
N PRO A 245 12.18 15.79 -10.15
CA PRO A 245 12.35 15.66 -8.72
C PRO A 245 10.99 15.47 -8.04
N VAL A 246 10.94 14.57 -7.06
CA VAL A 246 9.73 14.29 -6.26
C VAL A 246 9.13 15.56 -5.64
N SER A 247 9.92 16.60 -5.40
CA SER A 247 9.43 17.88 -4.87
C SER A 247 8.34 18.52 -5.76
N GLN A 248 8.28 18.23 -7.06
CA GLN A 248 7.20 18.71 -7.92
C GLN A 248 5.85 18.08 -7.59
N LEU A 249 5.82 16.83 -7.12
CA LEU A 249 4.59 16.25 -6.56
C LEU A 249 4.16 17.04 -5.33
N TRP A 250 5.10 17.43 -4.47
CA TRP A 250 4.77 18.23 -3.29
C TRP A 250 4.31 19.64 -3.68
N ASP A 251 4.83 20.23 -4.77
CA ASP A 251 4.33 21.49 -5.31
C ASP A 251 2.87 21.35 -5.79
N TYR A 252 2.54 20.24 -6.46
CA TYR A 252 1.17 19.90 -6.82
C TYR A 252 0.26 19.79 -5.59
N MET A 253 0.71 19.08 -4.54
CA MET A 253 -0.03 18.92 -3.30
C MET A 253 -0.26 20.27 -2.59
N ASP A 254 0.77 21.10 -2.48
CA ASP A 254 0.66 22.45 -1.90
C ASP A 254 -0.35 23.31 -2.67
N ASN A 255 -0.32 23.24 -4.00
CA ASN A 255 -1.26 23.95 -4.86
C ASN A 255 -2.71 23.44 -4.69
N TYR A 256 -2.91 22.13 -4.55
CA TYR A 256 -4.21 21.55 -4.26
C TYR A 256 -4.78 22.10 -2.95
N GLU A 257 -4.01 22.05 -1.86
CA GLU A 257 -4.46 22.55 -0.55
C GLU A 257 -4.73 24.06 -0.58
N LYS A 258 -3.84 24.84 -1.21
CA LYS A 258 -3.99 26.30 -1.33
C LYS A 258 -5.24 26.69 -2.12
N ARG A 259 -5.55 25.97 -3.20
CA ARG A 259 -6.66 26.31 -4.11
C ARG A 259 -8.01 25.85 -3.57
N THR A 260 -8.07 24.68 -2.95
CA THR A 260 -9.33 24.01 -2.60
C THR A 260 -9.66 24.08 -1.11
N GLY A 261 -8.67 24.39 -0.26
CA GLY A 261 -8.76 24.20 1.19
C GLY A 261 -8.70 22.74 1.64
N GLY A 262 -8.54 21.79 0.70
CA GLY A 262 -8.49 20.36 0.94
C GLY A 262 -7.19 19.89 1.62
N LYS A 263 -7.09 18.57 1.80
CA LYS A 263 -5.94 17.87 2.38
C LYS A 263 -5.55 16.66 1.55
N VAL A 264 -4.24 16.46 1.40
CA VAL A 264 -3.67 15.38 0.59
C VAL A 264 -2.38 14.86 1.21
N LEU A 265 -2.17 13.56 1.13
CA LEU A 265 -0.93 12.89 1.54
C LEU A 265 -0.40 12.02 0.39
N ALA A 266 0.88 11.68 0.46
CA ALA A 266 1.54 10.71 -0.42
C ALA A 266 2.08 9.54 0.40
N ILE A 267 2.00 8.33 -0.16
CA ILE A 267 2.45 7.08 0.46
C ILE A 267 3.49 6.44 -0.47
N PRO A 268 4.79 6.56 -0.18
CA PRO A 268 5.80 5.82 -0.92
C PRO A 268 5.64 4.31 -0.73
N HIS A 269 5.89 3.55 -1.79
CA HIS A 269 5.74 2.09 -1.78
C HIS A 269 6.81 1.39 -2.62
N ASN A 270 6.92 0.07 -2.46
CA ASN A 270 7.97 -0.79 -3.05
C ASN A 270 9.36 -0.15 -3.05
N SER A 271 9.76 0.39 -1.91
CA SER A 271 11.08 0.98 -1.75
C SER A 271 12.21 -0.04 -2.00
N ASN A 272 11.93 -1.33 -1.79
CA ASN A 272 12.76 -2.48 -2.20
C ASN A 272 13.04 -2.58 -3.71
N LEU A 273 12.50 -1.70 -4.55
CA LEU A 273 12.74 -1.67 -6.00
C LEU A 273 13.33 -0.33 -6.48
N SER A 274 13.78 0.52 -5.55
CA SER A 274 14.30 1.85 -5.84
C SER A 274 15.80 1.90 -6.14
N ASN A 275 16.53 0.78 -5.98
CA ASN A 275 17.99 0.71 -5.96
C ASN A 275 18.61 1.82 -5.08
N GLY A 276 18.03 2.03 -3.90
CA GLY A 276 18.53 2.94 -2.87
C GLY A 276 18.05 4.38 -2.97
N LEU A 277 17.30 4.75 -4.02
CA LEU A 277 16.85 6.12 -4.23
C LEU A 277 15.67 6.55 -3.32
N MET A 278 14.91 5.61 -2.75
CA MET A 278 13.72 6.00 -1.98
C MET A 278 14.09 6.73 -0.69
N PHE A 279 15.09 6.25 0.06
CA PHE A 279 15.44 6.75 1.39
C PHE A 279 16.89 7.22 1.49
N GLU A 280 17.30 8.12 0.60
CA GLU A 280 18.66 8.68 0.57
C GLU A 280 19.06 9.44 1.84
N LEU A 281 20.36 9.43 2.16
CA LEU A 281 20.94 10.28 3.22
C LEU A 281 21.20 11.73 2.75
N VAL A 282 21.15 11.94 1.45
CA VAL A 282 21.43 13.20 0.76
C VAL A 282 20.15 13.83 0.25
N GLY A 283 20.19 15.14 0.01
CA GLY A 283 19.11 15.88 -0.63
C GLY A 283 19.11 15.69 -2.15
N PRO A 284 18.15 16.33 -2.84
CA PRO A 284 18.07 16.32 -4.29
C PRO A 284 19.41 16.68 -4.95
N GLY A 285 19.81 15.95 -5.99
CA GLY A 285 21.07 16.15 -6.70
C GLY A 285 22.33 15.67 -5.95
N GLY A 286 22.17 14.97 -4.81
CA GLY A 286 23.27 14.35 -4.07
C GLY A 286 23.96 15.27 -3.05
N GLY A 287 23.54 16.52 -2.93
CA GLY A 287 24.05 17.47 -1.94
C GLY A 287 23.53 17.22 -0.52
N PRO A 288 24.01 17.96 0.50
CA PRO A 288 23.46 17.87 1.85
C PRO A 288 21.95 18.12 1.88
N MET A 289 21.20 17.29 2.61
CA MET A 289 19.76 17.49 2.78
C MET A 289 19.49 18.74 3.65
N THR A 290 18.60 19.62 3.19
CA THR A 290 18.21 20.81 3.97
C THR A 290 17.11 20.49 4.98
N ALA A 291 17.04 21.27 6.06
CA ALA A 291 15.98 21.16 7.05
C ALA A 291 14.58 21.40 6.45
N GLU A 292 14.48 22.31 5.48
CA GLU A 292 13.23 22.61 4.76
C GLU A 292 12.75 21.39 3.97
N TYR A 293 13.63 20.79 3.15
CA TYR A 293 13.29 19.58 2.40
C TYR A 293 12.87 18.45 3.33
N ALA A 294 13.61 18.23 4.43
CA ALA A 294 13.30 17.19 5.39
C ALA A 294 11.93 17.38 6.07
N ARG A 295 11.58 18.61 6.49
CA ARG A 295 10.25 18.92 7.04
C ARG A 295 9.15 18.73 6.01
N ARG A 296 9.39 19.19 4.78
CA ARG A 296 8.42 19.11 3.69
C ARG A 296 8.11 17.65 3.34
N ARG A 297 9.15 16.81 3.21
CA ARG A 297 8.97 15.37 3.00
C ARG A 297 8.19 14.73 4.14
N ALA A 298 8.55 14.98 5.39
CA ALA A 298 7.85 14.41 6.55
C ALA A 298 6.37 14.82 6.62
N ALA A 299 6.04 16.03 6.18
CA ALA A 299 4.66 16.53 6.15
C ALA A 299 3.83 15.94 5.00
N ARG A 300 4.46 15.70 3.84
CA ARG A 300 3.78 15.23 2.62
C ARG A 300 3.77 13.70 2.49
N GLU A 301 4.74 13.02 3.10
CA GLU A 301 4.88 11.56 3.12
C GLU A 301 4.83 11.01 4.56
N PRO A 302 3.70 11.17 5.29
CA PRO A 302 3.59 10.74 6.69
C PRO A 302 3.46 9.22 6.85
N VAL A 303 3.23 8.47 5.76
CA VAL A 303 2.97 7.03 5.75
C VAL A 303 3.80 6.38 4.65
N VAL A 304 4.23 5.14 4.85
CA VAL A 304 4.90 4.30 3.86
C VAL A 304 4.30 2.89 3.84
N GLU A 305 4.30 2.25 2.67
CA GLU A 305 4.01 0.81 2.58
C GLU A 305 5.25 -0.01 2.95
N ILE A 306 5.14 -0.79 4.02
CA ILE A 306 6.22 -1.68 4.49
C ILE A 306 6.16 -3.07 3.89
N THR A 307 4.99 -3.51 3.45
CA THR A 307 4.79 -4.84 2.88
C THR A 307 3.72 -4.83 1.79
N GLN A 308 3.95 -5.60 0.74
CA GLN A 308 3.11 -5.63 -0.46
C GLN A 308 3.41 -6.86 -1.33
N ILE A 309 2.63 -7.07 -2.41
CA ILE A 309 2.78 -8.18 -3.35
C ILE A 309 4.21 -8.29 -3.92
N LYS A 310 4.90 -7.17 -4.16
CA LYS A 310 6.29 -7.15 -4.66
C LYS A 310 7.36 -7.28 -3.56
N GLY A 311 7.02 -7.90 -2.43
CA GLY A 311 7.96 -8.20 -1.35
C GLY A 311 7.75 -7.36 -0.09
N ASP A 312 8.53 -7.69 0.93
CA ASP A 312 8.50 -7.02 2.23
C ASP A 312 9.74 -6.13 2.38
N SER A 313 9.51 -4.88 2.79
CA SER A 313 10.53 -3.83 2.88
C SER A 313 10.90 -3.51 4.33
N GLU A 314 10.54 -4.34 5.32
CA GLU A 314 10.86 -4.07 6.72
C GLU A 314 12.37 -4.05 6.98
N ALA A 315 13.07 -5.15 6.68
CA ALA A 315 14.51 -5.32 6.84
C ALA A 315 15.07 -6.29 5.79
N HIS A 316 16.41 -6.43 5.76
CA HIS A 316 17.10 -7.35 4.87
C HIS A 316 18.24 -8.07 5.63
N PRO A 317 18.56 -9.35 5.36
CA PRO A 317 19.60 -10.06 6.10
C PRO A 317 20.99 -9.43 6.00
N PHE A 318 21.28 -8.72 4.90
CA PHE A 318 22.53 -7.94 4.76
C PHE A 318 22.63 -6.77 5.75
N LEU A 319 21.50 -6.11 6.05
CA LEU A 319 21.46 -4.96 6.97
C LEU A 319 21.28 -5.39 8.42
N SER A 320 20.61 -6.52 8.64
CA SER A 320 20.21 -7.03 9.95
C SER A 320 20.64 -8.50 10.12
N PRO A 321 21.95 -8.82 10.07
CA PRO A 321 22.43 -10.21 10.04
C PRO A 321 22.17 -10.99 11.33
N ASN A 322 21.86 -10.29 12.43
CA ASN A 322 21.55 -10.89 13.74
C ASN A 322 20.04 -11.10 13.96
N ASP A 323 19.20 -10.84 12.94
CA ASP A 323 17.76 -10.99 13.00
C ASP A 323 17.31 -12.13 12.07
N GLU A 324 16.92 -13.27 12.66
CA GLU A 324 16.49 -14.44 11.89
C GLU A 324 15.23 -14.22 11.03
N PHE A 325 14.46 -13.16 11.27
CA PHE A 325 13.22 -12.86 10.54
C PHE A 325 13.38 -11.79 9.45
N ALA A 326 14.58 -11.24 9.27
CA ALA A 326 14.87 -10.17 8.31
C ALA A 326 14.84 -10.60 6.83
N GLY A 327 14.64 -11.89 6.54
CA GLY A 327 14.65 -12.44 5.16
C GLY A 327 13.28 -12.56 4.49
N TYR A 328 12.19 -12.24 5.18
CA TYR A 328 10.83 -12.43 4.66
C TYR A 328 10.57 -11.60 3.41
N GLY A 329 9.97 -12.20 2.38
CA GLY A 329 9.56 -11.47 1.17
C GLY A 329 10.71 -10.96 0.29
N THR A 330 11.95 -11.39 0.50
CA THR A 330 13.11 -10.89 -0.23
C THR A 330 13.39 -11.63 -1.55
N ALA A 331 12.89 -12.86 -1.70
CA ALA A 331 13.17 -13.74 -2.84
C ALA A 331 12.75 -13.10 -4.18
N GLY A 332 13.67 -13.06 -5.14
CA GLY A 332 13.50 -12.45 -6.46
C GLY A 332 13.63 -10.93 -6.51
N TRP A 333 13.42 -10.25 -5.38
CA TRP A 333 13.43 -8.78 -5.30
C TRP A 333 14.82 -8.22 -4.99
N GLN A 334 15.73 -9.05 -4.49
CA GLN A 334 17.15 -8.71 -4.31
C GLN A 334 17.95 -8.63 -5.62
N LEU A 335 17.39 -9.10 -6.74
CA LEU A 335 18.12 -9.22 -8.02
C LEU A 335 18.39 -7.86 -8.70
N GLY A 336 17.45 -6.91 -8.60
CA GLY A 336 17.52 -5.63 -9.31
C GLY A 336 16.28 -4.78 -9.12
N ASN A 337 16.25 -3.63 -9.80
CA ASN A 337 15.13 -2.68 -9.74
C ASN A 337 13.86 -3.21 -10.44
N LEU A 338 12.79 -2.40 -10.51
CA LEU A 338 11.46 -2.84 -10.97
C LEU A 338 11.51 -3.56 -12.33
N THR A 339 12.23 -2.99 -13.30
CA THR A 339 12.31 -3.49 -14.68
C THR A 339 13.52 -4.40 -14.95
N MET A 340 14.33 -4.69 -13.92
CA MET A 340 15.60 -5.43 -14.01
C MET A 340 16.62 -4.75 -14.94
N GLN A 341 16.47 -3.45 -15.23
CA GLN A 341 17.43 -2.66 -16.01
C GLN A 341 18.76 -2.45 -15.27
N ALA A 342 18.73 -2.45 -13.94
CA ALA A 342 19.91 -2.37 -13.10
C ALA A 342 19.89 -3.45 -12.02
N ALA A 343 20.95 -4.25 -11.98
CA ALA A 343 21.19 -5.20 -10.90
C ALA A 343 21.47 -4.47 -9.58
N LYS A 344 21.04 -5.07 -8.48
CA LYS A 344 21.17 -4.46 -7.16
C LYS A 344 22.57 -4.64 -6.59
N LYS A 345 23.06 -3.63 -5.90
CA LYS A 345 24.36 -3.64 -5.20
C LYS A 345 24.14 -3.60 -3.69
N PRO A 346 25.08 -4.13 -2.87
CA PRO A 346 24.91 -4.16 -1.42
C PRO A 346 24.61 -2.79 -0.78
N GLN A 347 25.21 -1.71 -1.29
CA GLN A 347 24.95 -0.35 -0.80
C GLN A 347 23.53 0.16 -1.06
N ASP A 348 22.85 -0.38 -2.07
CA ASP A 348 21.52 0.08 -2.48
C ASP A 348 20.49 -0.27 -1.42
N PHE A 349 20.60 -1.46 -0.81
CA PHE A 349 19.67 -1.95 0.21
C PHE A 349 19.40 -0.95 1.32
N ALA A 350 20.42 -0.20 1.75
CA ALA A 350 20.24 0.71 2.87
C ALA A 350 19.29 1.90 2.53
N GLY A 351 19.09 2.22 1.25
CA GLY A 351 18.09 3.22 0.82
C GLY A 351 16.73 2.63 0.45
N GLU A 352 16.51 1.34 0.70
CA GLU A 352 15.33 0.60 0.27
C GLU A 352 14.49 0.04 1.41
N TYR A 353 15.12 -0.32 2.53
CA TYR A 353 14.43 -0.96 3.65
C TYR A 353 14.06 0.03 4.74
N ILE A 354 12.85 -0.13 5.27
CA ILE A 354 12.21 0.85 6.15
C ILE A 354 12.86 0.91 7.52
N ARG A 355 13.28 -0.21 8.13
CA ARG A 355 14.04 -0.16 9.39
C ARG A 355 15.30 0.69 9.26
N GLU A 356 16.00 0.57 8.13
CA GLU A 356 17.17 1.40 7.84
C GLU A 356 16.77 2.86 7.57
N ALA A 357 15.69 3.11 6.84
CA ALA A 357 15.17 4.46 6.62
C ALA A 357 14.81 5.18 7.93
N LEU A 358 14.21 4.49 8.90
CA LEU A 358 13.91 5.04 10.23
C LEU A 358 15.19 5.47 10.96
N LYS A 359 16.27 4.65 10.90
CA LYS A 359 17.59 4.98 11.47
C LYS A 359 18.25 6.15 10.73
N ARG A 360 18.21 6.15 9.39
CA ARG A 360 18.69 7.26 8.55
C ARG A 360 17.97 8.55 8.91
N GLY A 361 16.67 8.49 9.18
CA GLY A 361 15.85 9.60 9.64
C GLY A 361 16.38 10.24 10.92
N LEU A 362 16.78 9.44 11.91
CA LEU A 362 17.43 9.93 13.14
C LEU A 362 18.77 10.63 12.85
N SER A 363 19.58 10.04 11.97
CA SER A 363 20.87 10.62 11.56
C SER A 363 20.71 11.95 10.83
N ILE A 364 19.72 12.06 9.94
CA ILE A 364 19.38 13.30 9.23
C ILE A 364 18.84 14.35 10.21
N GLU A 365 17.99 13.95 11.18
CA GLU A 365 17.47 14.87 12.19
C GLU A 365 18.58 15.43 13.09
N ALA A 366 19.64 14.65 13.37
CA ALA A 366 20.80 15.13 14.12
C ALA A 366 21.56 16.25 13.39
N LYS A 367 21.55 16.25 12.05
CA LYS A 367 22.24 17.24 11.21
C LYS A 367 21.37 18.43 10.84
N THR A 368 20.08 18.21 10.62
CA THR A 368 19.16 19.20 10.03
C THR A 368 18.09 19.71 10.99
N GLY A 369 17.90 19.03 12.13
CA GLY A 369 16.79 19.30 13.05
C GLY A 369 15.43 18.78 12.57
N ALA A 370 15.37 18.08 11.43
CA ALA A 370 14.13 17.51 10.88
C ALA A 370 14.34 16.06 10.39
N ASN A 371 13.38 15.18 10.67
CA ASN A 371 13.43 13.78 10.25
C ASN A 371 12.50 13.57 9.04
N PRO A 372 13.02 13.36 7.81
CA PRO A 372 12.20 13.12 6.62
C PRO A 372 11.52 11.74 6.62
N TYR A 373 12.04 10.79 7.39
CA TYR A 373 11.62 9.39 7.43
C TYR A 373 10.87 9.06 8.72
N LYS A 374 10.17 10.06 9.27
CA LYS A 374 9.35 9.93 10.47
C LYS A 374 7.91 9.51 10.14
N PHE A 375 7.78 8.50 9.30
CA PHE A 375 6.50 8.00 8.81
C PHE A 375 5.91 6.91 9.72
N GLY A 376 4.62 6.65 9.57
CA GLY A 376 3.95 5.43 10.01
C GLY A 376 3.98 4.39 8.90
N VAL A 377 3.55 3.16 9.20
CA VAL A 377 3.64 2.04 8.25
C VAL A 377 2.27 1.39 8.01
N ILE A 378 2.02 1.00 6.76
CA ILE A 378 0.85 0.22 6.34
C ILE A 378 1.28 -0.93 5.41
N GLY A 379 0.41 -1.92 5.23
CA GLY A 379 0.46 -2.85 4.10
C GLY A 379 -0.57 -2.42 3.05
N SER A 380 -0.39 -2.82 1.81
CA SER A 380 -1.40 -2.67 0.74
C SER A 380 -1.13 -3.71 -0.34
N THR A 381 -2.07 -3.92 -1.27
CA THR A 381 -1.91 -5.01 -2.25
C THR A 381 -1.08 -4.58 -3.45
N ASP A 382 -1.30 -3.36 -3.98
CA ASP A 382 -0.91 -2.97 -5.34
C ASP A 382 -1.42 -3.98 -6.36
N SER A 383 -2.64 -4.49 -6.15
CA SER A 383 -3.18 -5.49 -7.05
C SER A 383 -3.54 -4.83 -8.39
N HIS A 384 -3.04 -5.40 -9.48
CA HIS A 384 -3.45 -5.07 -10.85
C HIS A 384 -4.41 -6.14 -11.37
N THR A 385 -5.38 -6.51 -10.53
CA THR A 385 -6.50 -7.37 -10.91
C THR A 385 -7.85 -6.70 -10.66
N ALA A 386 -7.85 -5.49 -10.09
CA ALA A 386 -8.99 -4.86 -9.43
C ALA A 386 -9.53 -5.60 -8.18
N LEU A 387 -8.81 -6.62 -7.69
CA LEU A 387 -9.18 -7.41 -6.51
C LEU A 387 -8.16 -7.18 -5.39
N ALA A 388 -8.61 -6.58 -4.28
CA ALA A 388 -7.81 -6.33 -3.09
C ALA A 388 -7.62 -7.60 -2.24
N THR A 389 -6.97 -8.62 -2.79
CA THR A 389 -6.82 -9.94 -2.17
C THR A 389 -5.44 -10.13 -1.55
N ALA A 390 -5.33 -9.90 -0.24
CA ALA A 390 -4.07 -10.10 0.50
C ALA A 390 -3.96 -11.49 1.17
N ASP A 391 -5.07 -12.25 1.24
CA ASP A 391 -5.10 -13.54 1.92
C ASP A 391 -4.48 -14.66 1.06
N GLU A 392 -3.56 -15.46 1.63
CA GLU A 392 -2.86 -16.55 0.94
C GLU A 392 -3.81 -17.58 0.30
N ASN A 393 -4.96 -17.85 0.93
CA ASN A 393 -5.95 -18.79 0.41
C ASN A 393 -6.89 -18.18 -0.66
N ASN A 394 -6.78 -16.87 -0.92
CA ASN A 394 -7.65 -16.12 -1.83
C ASN A 394 -6.85 -15.19 -2.76
N PHE A 395 -5.56 -15.44 -2.95
CA PHE A 395 -4.67 -14.56 -3.72
C PHE A 395 -4.89 -14.67 -5.24
N PHE A 396 -5.33 -13.58 -5.88
CA PHE A 396 -5.56 -13.52 -7.32
C PHE A 396 -4.34 -13.13 -8.16
N GLY A 397 -3.17 -12.97 -7.54
CA GLY A 397 -1.93 -12.63 -8.26
C GLY A 397 -1.69 -11.12 -8.36
N LYS A 398 -0.47 -10.74 -8.77
CA LYS A 398 -0.11 -9.33 -8.99
C LYS A 398 -0.92 -8.68 -10.10
N HIS A 399 -1.17 -9.39 -11.19
CA HIS A 399 -1.89 -8.87 -12.35
C HIS A 399 -2.76 -9.95 -13.00
N SER A 400 -3.75 -9.57 -13.83
CA SER A 400 -4.70 -10.54 -14.39
C SER A 400 -4.05 -11.65 -15.20
N GLY A 401 -2.93 -11.40 -15.89
CA GLY A 401 -2.11 -12.46 -16.50
C GLY A 401 -1.61 -13.58 -15.56
N GLY A 402 -1.68 -13.41 -14.24
CA GLY A 402 -1.28 -14.36 -13.19
C GLY A 402 -2.42 -14.72 -12.22
N GLU A 403 -3.68 -14.66 -12.68
CA GLU A 403 -4.83 -15.18 -11.91
C GLU A 403 -4.73 -16.69 -11.65
N PRO A 404 -5.41 -17.22 -10.61
CA PRO A 404 -5.23 -18.59 -10.13
C PRO A 404 -5.31 -19.66 -11.24
N ASN A 405 -4.23 -20.42 -11.40
CA ASN A 405 -4.12 -21.52 -12.36
C ASN A 405 -2.96 -22.48 -12.02
N GLY A 406 -2.86 -23.60 -12.74
CA GLY A 406 -1.85 -24.65 -12.50
C GLY A 406 -0.41 -24.34 -12.95
N LYS A 407 -0.12 -23.13 -13.43
CA LYS A 407 1.19 -22.76 -13.98
C LYS A 407 1.80 -21.51 -13.34
N ARG A 408 0.99 -20.53 -12.93
CA ARG A 408 1.44 -19.19 -12.52
C ARG A 408 2.56 -19.18 -11.48
N ALA A 409 2.60 -20.13 -10.55
CA ALA A 409 3.61 -20.20 -9.51
C ALA A 409 5.03 -20.39 -10.08
N SER A 410 5.16 -21.12 -11.19
CA SER A 410 6.44 -21.57 -11.75
C SER A 410 6.80 -20.89 -13.08
N GLU A 411 5.92 -20.06 -13.61
CA GLU A 411 6.19 -19.30 -14.83
C GLU A 411 6.99 -18.03 -14.52
N PRO A 412 7.86 -17.58 -15.45
CA PRO A 412 8.49 -16.27 -15.36
C PRO A 412 7.44 -15.17 -15.23
N GLN A 413 7.63 -14.25 -14.27
CA GLN A 413 6.74 -13.12 -14.04
C GLN A 413 7.54 -11.85 -13.74
N ASN A 414 7.89 -11.14 -14.82
CA ASN A 414 8.67 -9.90 -14.77
C ASN A 414 7.79 -8.72 -15.21
N LEU A 415 7.97 -7.56 -14.58
CA LEU A 415 7.25 -6.32 -14.94
C LEU A 415 7.94 -5.57 -16.10
N GLY A 416 9.10 -6.02 -16.56
CA GLY A 416 9.81 -5.53 -17.75
C GLY A 416 10.26 -6.68 -18.65
N THR A 417 11.10 -6.39 -19.64
CA THR A 417 11.53 -7.37 -20.66
C THR A 417 12.66 -8.31 -20.23
N ARG A 418 13.25 -8.09 -19.05
CA ARG A 418 14.38 -8.88 -18.53
C ARG A 418 13.89 -9.92 -17.53
N GLU A 419 14.48 -11.11 -17.60
CA GLU A 419 14.09 -12.29 -16.82
C GLU A 419 14.80 -12.38 -15.46
N GLY A 420 14.27 -13.23 -14.57
CA GLY A 420 14.87 -13.53 -13.27
C GLY A 420 13.85 -13.73 -12.15
N ARG A 421 12.63 -13.23 -12.32
CA ARG A 421 11.53 -13.43 -11.36
C ARG A 421 10.52 -14.46 -11.86
N PHE A 422 9.98 -15.22 -10.91
CA PHE A 422 8.95 -16.24 -11.11
C PHE A 422 7.75 -15.91 -10.24
N GLY A 423 6.57 -16.44 -10.59
CA GLY A 423 5.34 -16.13 -9.86
C GLY A 423 5.46 -16.38 -8.35
N TRP A 424 6.10 -17.47 -7.93
CA TRP A 424 6.29 -17.77 -6.50
C TRP A 424 7.15 -16.75 -5.73
N HIS A 425 7.85 -15.82 -6.38
CA HIS A 425 8.54 -14.73 -5.68
C HIS A 425 7.58 -13.65 -5.13
N TYR A 426 6.34 -13.60 -5.64
CA TYR A 426 5.36 -12.62 -5.21
C TYR A 426 4.67 -13.04 -3.91
N LEU A 427 4.51 -12.09 -2.99
CA LEU A 427 3.71 -12.27 -1.78
C LEU A 427 2.22 -12.08 -2.09
N ALA A 428 1.34 -12.60 -1.23
CA ALA A 428 -0.08 -12.27 -1.32
C ALA A 428 -0.37 -10.84 -0.84
N GLY A 429 0.37 -10.39 0.18
CA GLY A 429 0.08 -9.23 1.03
C GLY A 429 -0.03 -7.87 0.35
N GLY A 430 -0.49 -6.84 1.05
CA GLY A 430 -0.93 -6.77 2.45
C GLY A 430 -2.14 -5.85 2.66
N TYR A 431 -2.51 -5.59 3.92
CA TYR A 431 -3.60 -4.68 4.28
C TYR A 431 -3.15 -3.55 5.22
N ALA A 432 -3.86 -2.43 5.14
CA ALA A 432 -3.73 -1.29 6.04
C ALA A 432 -4.70 -1.45 7.21
N ALA A 433 -4.18 -1.28 8.41
CA ALA A 433 -4.96 -1.27 9.64
C ALA A 433 -4.92 0.12 10.27
N VAL A 434 -6.08 0.72 10.51
CA VAL A 434 -6.21 2.12 10.92
C VAL A 434 -7.03 2.21 12.20
N TRP A 435 -6.44 2.73 13.27
CA TRP A 435 -7.20 3.12 14.46
C TRP A 435 -7.76 4.53 14.25
N ALA A 436 -9.07 4.60 14.03
CA ALA A 436 -9.81 5.82 13.77
C ALA A 436 -10.87 6.10 14.85
N THR A 437 -11.33 7.35 14.90
CA THR A 437 -12.47 7.76 15.75
C THR A 437 -13.81 7.35 15.12
N ALA A 438 -13.88 7.24 13.80
CA ALA A 438 -15.05 6.82 13.02
C ALA A 438 -14.63 6.18 11.69
N ASN A 439 -15.56 5.53 10.98
CA ASN A 439 -15.36 5.10 9.59
C ASN A 439 -15.84 6.24 8.66
N THR A 440 -14.99 7.25 8.48
CA THR A 440 -15.22 8.41 7.60
C THR A 440 -13.91 8.79 6.91
N ARG A 441 -13.99 9.51 5.80
CA ARG A 441 -12.78 10.01 5.11
C ARG A 441 -11.88 10.83 6.04
N ALA A 442 -12.49 11.76 6.78
CA ALA A 442 -11.82 12.58 7.78
C ALA A 442 -11.10 11.73 8.83
N ALA A 443 -11.81 10.84 9.53
CA ALA A 443 -11.25 10.11 10.66
C ALA A 443 -10.14 9.13 10.25
N ILE A 444 -10.26 8.49 9.08
CA ILE A 444 -9.25 7.56 8.54
C ILE A 444 -8.04 8.35 8.03
N PHE A 445 -8.22 9.40 7.23
CA PHE A 445 -7.12 10.22 6.74
C PHE A 445 -6.35 10.86 7.90
N ASP A 446 -7.07 11.44 8.86
CA ASP A 446 -6.45 12.09 10.02
C ASP A 446 -5.74 11.05 10.92
N ALA A 447 -6.16 9.78 10.90
CA ALA A 447 -5.46 8.65 11.54
C ALA A 447 -4.13 8.34 10.87
N MET A 448 -4.12 8.33 9.55
CA MET A 448 -2.89 8.17 8.76
C MET A 448 -1.92 9.33 9.00
N MET A 449 -2.40 10.58 9.05
CA MET A 449 -1.56 11.76 9.34
C MET A 449 -0.91 11.68 10.74
N ARG A 450 -1.65 11.25 11.75
CA ARG A 450 -1.12 11.02 13.12
C ARG A 450 -0.38 9.69 13.27
N LYS A 451 -0.35 8.85 12.23
CA LYS A 451 0.35 7.55 12.17
C LYS A 451 -0.15 6.53 13.19
N GLU A 452 -1.40 6.62 13.60
CA GLU A 452 -2.01 5.61 14.47
C GLU A 452 -2.55 4.44 13.63
N ILE A 453 -1.62 3.82 12.92
CA ILE A 453 -1.84 2.84 11.86
C ILE A 453 -0.78 1.74 11.95
N TYR A 454 -1.05 0.60 11.35
CA TYR A 454 -0.09 -0.49 11.24
C TYR A 454 -0.32 -1.32 9.98
N ALA A 455 0.68 -2.12 9.63
CA ALA A 455 0.67 -3.00 8.48
C ALA A 455 0.39 -4.44 8.87
N THR A 456 -0.27 -5.19 8.00
CA THR A 456 -0.26 -6.67 8.05
C THR A 456 0.06 -7.24 6.69
N THR A 457 0.71 -8.42 6.67
CA THR A 457 1.04 -9.14 5.43
C THR A 457 -0.16 -9.88 4.83
N GLY A 458 -1.32 -9.81 5.48
CA GLY A 458 -2.58 -10.42 5.03
C GLY A 458 -3.55 -10.60 6.20
N PRO A 459 -3.19 -11.40 7.24
CA PRO A 459 -4.04 -11.62 8.39
C PRO A 459 -4.44 -10.33 9.12
N ARG A 460 -5.69 -10.26 9.57
CA ARG A 460 -6.28 -9.10 10.26
C ARG A 460 -6.02 -9.12 11.76
N MET A 461 -4.73 -9.19 12.15
CA MET A 461 -4.30 -9.16 13.55
C MET A 461 -4.66 -7.83 14.23
N THR A 462 -5.20 -7.85 15.43
CA THR A 462 -5.48 -6.63 16.19
C THR A 462 -4.26 -6.24 17.01
N VAL A 463 -3.68 -5.06 16.74
CA VAL A 463 -2.44 -4.59 17.39
C VAL A 463 -2.67 -3.24 18.07
N ARG A 464 -2.21 -3.13 19.32
CA ARG A 464 -2.13 -1.89 20.08
C ARG A 464 -0.76 -1.75 20.72
N PHE A 465 -0.25 -0.53 20.70
CA PHE A 465 1.05 -0.18 21.24
C PHE A 465 0.98 1.23 21.84
N PHE A 466 1.26 1.33 23.12
CA PHE A 466 1.34 2.61 23.85
C PHE A 466 2.68 2.71 24.56
N GLY A 467 3.30 3.88 24.52
CA GLY A 467 4.53 4.19 25.25
C GLY A 467 4.28 5.23 26.34
N GLY A 468 4.89 5.04 27.50
CA GLY A 468 4.73 5.89 28.68
C GLY A 468 5.91 5.73 29.64
N TRP A 469 5.74 6.18 30.88
CA TRP A 469 6.81 6.19 31.89
C TRP A 469 6.47 5.38 33.14
N ASP A 470 5.19 5.10 33.38
CA ASP A 470 4.69 4.53 34.63
C ASP A 470 3.73 3.35 34.43
N PHE A 471 3.71 2.73 33.24
CA PHE A 471 2.90 1.54 33.00
C PHE A 471 3.41 0.34 33.78
N LYS A 472 2.48 -0.46 34.29
CA LYS A 472 2.73 -1.68 35.07
C LYS A 472 1.87 -2.82 34.56
N SER A 473 2.28 -4.06 34.79
CA SER A 473 1.53 -5.24 34.36
C SER A 473 0.06 -5.22 34.82
N ASP A 474 -0.21 -4.70 36.02
CA ASP A 474 -1.57 -4.58 36.56
C ASP A 474 -2.49 -3.66 35.73
N ASP A 475 -1.93 -2.74 34.94
CA ASP A 475 -2.71 -1.85 34.08
C ASP A 475 -3.52 -2.61 33.03
N LEU A 476 -3.01 -3.76 32.56
CA LEU A 476 -3.68 -4.63 31.58
C LEU A 476 -5.01 -5.20 32.10
N THR A 477 -5.21 -5.24 33.42
CA THR A 477 -6.46 -5.74 34.03
C THR A 477 -7.61 -4.73 33.97
N GLY A 478 -7.29 -3.44 33.75
CA GLY A 478 -8.27 -2.36 33.68
C GLY A 478 -8.58 -1.91 32.25
N ASN A 479 -9.11 -0.69 32.11
CA ASN A 479 -9.26 -0.05 30.80
C ASN A 479 -7.92 0.52 30.31
N TRP A 480 -7.02 -0.40 29.96
CA TRP A 480 -5.63 -0.11 29.59
C TRP A 480 -5.52 0.77 28.33
N VAL A 481 -6.47 0.67 27.39
CA VAL A 481 -6.49 1.52 26.19
C VAL A 481 -6.66 2.99 26.59
N MET A 482 -7.64 3.28 27.47
CA MET A 482 -7.84 4.64 27.96
C MET A 482 -6.70 5.11 28.85
N ALA A 483 -6.09 4.21 29.63
CA ALA A 483 -4.87 4.53 30.38
C ALA A 483 -3.71 4.90 29.43
N GLY A 484 -3.57 4.17 28.32
CA GLY A 484 -2.61 4.43 27.24
C GLY A 484 -2.73 5.84 26.68
N TYR A 485 -3.94 6.28 26.32
CA TYR A 485 -4.17 7.64 25.83
C TYR A 485 -4.00 8.72 26.90
N LYS A 486 -4.29 8.44 28.17
CA LYS A 486 -4.23 9.44 29.25
C LYS A 486 -2.82 9.65 29.80
N ARG A 487 -2.03 8.58 29.91
CA ARG A 487 -0.71 8.59 30.58
C ARG A 487 0.47 8.39 29.64
N GLY A 488 0.21 7.97 28.39
CA GLY A 488 1.24 7.73 27.40
C GLY A 488 0.88 8.32 26.04
N VAL A 489 1.45 7.70 25.01
CA VAL A 489 1.21 8.04 23.60
C VAL A 489 0.98 6.76 22.79
N PRO A 490 0.10 6.77 21.78
CA PRO A 490 -0.08 5.62 20.90
C PRO A 490 1.06 5.49 19.89
N MET A 491 1.12 4.34 19.20
CA MET A 491 1.95 4.15 18.00
C MET A 491 1.87 5.34 17.03
N GLY A 492 3.00 5.67 16.40
CA GLY A 492 3.10 6.82 15.48
C GLY A 492 3.43 8.16 16.15
N SER A 493 3.42 8.22 17.48
CA SER A 493 3.61 9.46 18.26
C SER A 493 5.03 9.65 18.81
N ASP A 494 5.29 10.85 19.31
CA ASP A 494 6.48 11.21 20.08
C ASP A 494 6.27 11.01 21.58
N LEU A 495 7.03 10.10 22.19
CA LEU A 495 7.17 9.99 23.63
C LEU A 495 8.12 11.10 24.13
N LYS A 496 7.55 12.02 24.90
CA LYS A 496 8.29 13.13 25.52
C LYS A 496 9.23 12.63 26.63
N PRO A 497 10.35 13.32 26.92
CA PRO A 497 11.23 12.99 28.04
C PRO A 497 10.51 12.85 29.38
N GLY A 498 10.93 11.87 30.17
CA GLY A 498 10.37 11.54 31.47
C GLY A 498 11.38 10.82 32.36
N LYS A 499 10.92 10.24 33.46
CA LYS A 499 11.79 9.65 34.49
C LYS A 499 11.94 8.13 34.31
N GLY A 500 13.17 7.64 34.38
CA GLY A 500 13.46 6.20 34.31
C GLY A 500 13.58 5.70 32.88
N ALA A 501 13.27 4.41 32.67
CA ALA A 501 13.14 3.82 31.33
C ALA A 501 11.67 3.92 30.88
N PRO A 502 11.41 4.12 29.57
CA PRO A 502 10.05 4.08 29.06
C PRO A 502 9.47 2.69 29.25
N SER A 503 8.19 2.63 29.59
CA SER A 503 7.38 1.41 29.67
C SER A 503 6.36 1.42 28.55
N PHE A 504 6.07 0.25 28.01
CA PHE A 504 5.23 0.07 26.84
C PHE A 504 4.14 -0.95 27.11
N ILE A 505 2.87 -0.57 26.88
CA ILE A 505 1.75 -1.51 26.82
C ILE A 505 1.70 -2.08 25.40
N ILE A 506 1.75 -3.40 25.32
CA ILE A 506 1.75 -4.18 24.09
C ILE A 506 0.57 -5.15 24.17
N SER A 507 -0.26 -5.14 23.12
CA SER A 507 -1.36 -6.10 22.96
C SER A 507 -1.47 -6.50 21.50
N ALA A 508 -1.40 -7.81 21.26
CA ALA A 508 -1.60 -8.44 19.97
C ALA A 508 -2.62 -9.57 20.13
N LEU A 509 -3.69 -9.51 19.34
CA LEU A 509 -4.67 -10.58 19.20
C LEU A 509 -4.58 -11.10 17.77
N LYS A 510 -4.58 -12.42 17.62
CA LYS A 510 -4.58 -13.05 16.30
C LYS A 510 -5.77 -12.59 15.47
N ASP A 511 -5.68 -12.83 14.16
CA ASP A 511 -6.88 -12.81 13.34
C ASP A 511 -7.87 -13.90 13.82
N PRO A 512 -9.15 -13.57 14.12
CA PRO A 512 -10.13 -14.57 14.59
C PRO A 512 -10.28 -15.81 13.68
N ILE A 513 -10.02 -15.67 12.38
CA ILE A 513 -10.06 -16.77 11.40
C ILE A 513 -8.66 -17.26 11.00
N GLY A 514 -7.61 -16.75 11.64
CA GLY A 514 -6.20 -17.03 11.33
C GLY A 514 -5.47 -17.86 12.39
N ALA A 515 -4.15 -17.84 12.26
CA ALA A 515 -3.25 -18.65 13.05
C ALA A 515 -2.93 -18.03 14.41
N ASN A 516 -2.60 -18.86 15.40
CA ASN A 516 -2.14 -18.37 16.70
C ASN A 516 -0.81 -17.61 16.55
N LEU A 517 -0.48 -16.81 17.56
CA LEU A 517 0.72 -15.97 17.58
C LEU A 517 1.95 -16.76 18.04
N ASP A 518 3.06 -16.62 17.32
CA ASP A 518 4.39 -17.08 17.75
C ASP A 518 4.93 -16.12 18.82
N ARG A 519 5.10 -14.85 18.47
CA ARG A 519 5.73 -13.86 19.36
C ARG A 519 5.47 -12.42 18.96
N VAL A 520 5.64 -11.53 19.93
CA VAL A 520 5.76 -10.08 19.72
C VAL A 520 7.19 -9.65 20.04
N GLN A 521 7.79 -8.95 19.09
CA GLN A 521 9.10 -8.35 19.21
C GLN A 521 8.98 -6.83 19.23
N VAL A 522 9.79 -6.18 20.07
CA VAL A 522 10.04 -4.74 19.98
C VAL A 522 11.35 -4.55 19.21
N VAL A 523 11.29 -3.85 18.09
CA VAL A 523 12.47 -3.43 17.35
C VAL A 523 12.81 -2.00 17.74
N LYS A 524 14.01 -1.81 18.30
CA LYS A 524 14.57 -0.51 18.68
C LYS A 524 15.63 -0.11 17.66
N GLY A 525 15.59 1.14 17.21
CA GLY A 525 16.69 1.76 16.47
C GLY A 525 17.10 3.09 17.10
N TRP A 526 18.39 3.39 17.09
CA TRP A 526 18.94 4.63 17.68
C TRP A 526 20.20 5.08 16.94
N VAL A 527 20.64 6.30 17.27
CA VAL A 527 21.97 6.79 16.89
C VAL A 527 22.81 6.88 18.16
N ASP A 528 23.96 6.21 18.19
CA ASP A 528 24.84 6.20 19.35
C ASP A 528 25.69 7.49 19.44
N ALA A 529 26.48 7.60 20.51
CA ALA A 529 27.31 8.78 20.77
C ALA A 529 28.41 9.00 19.70
N SER A 530 28.76 7.97 18.92
CA SER A 530 29.70 8.08 17.80
C SER A 530 29.03 8.51 16.49
N GLY A 531 27.70 8.64 16.49
CA GLY A 531 26.91 8.94 15.28
C GLY A 531 26.58 7.71 14.43
N GLN A 532 26.88 6.50 14.91
CA GLN A 532 26.53 5.27 14.20
C GLN A 532 25.07 4.89 14.45
N MET A 533 24.44 4.38 13.40
CA MET A 533 23.08 3.87 13.44
C MET A 533 23.09 2.46 13.98
N GLN A 534 22.29 2.20 15.01
CA GLN A 534 22.22 0.93 15.71
C GLN A 534 20.79 0.39 15.72
N GLU A 535 20.66 -0.92 15.84
CA GLU A 535 19.38 -1.59 16.05
C GLU A 535 19.48 -2.75 17.02
N LYS A 536 18.33 -3.10 17.62
CA LYS A 536 18.19 -4.29 18.44
C LYS A 536 16.76 -4.79 18.41
N VAL A 537 16.61 -6.11 18.31
CA VAL A 537 15.33 -6.80 18.39
C VAL A 537 15.22 -7.44 19.77
N PHE A 538 14.12 -7.18 20.46
CA PHE A 538 13.78 -7.80 21.74
C PHE A 538 12.56 -8.69 21.56
N ASP A 539 12.71 -10.00 21.75
CA ASP A 539 11.55 -10.86 22.01
C ASP A 539 10.94 -10.46 23.35
N VAL A 540 9.68 -10.00 23.37
CA VAL A 540 9.04 -9.47 24.60
C VAL A 540 8.11 -10.48 25.23
N VAL A 541 7.22 -11.05 24.42
CA VAL A 541 6.21 -12.03 24.84
C VAL A 541 5.99 -13.01 23.69
N TRP A 542 5.80 -14.29 23.99
CA TRP A 542 5.69 -15.35 22.99
C TRP A 542 4.74 -16.45 23.44
N GLY A 543 4.15 -17.14 22.47
CA GLY A 543 3.20 -18.22 22.69
C GLY A 543 3.89 -19.50 23.17
N ASP A 544 3.14 -20.34 23.90
CA ASP A 544 3.67 -21.55 24.57
C ASP A 544 4.86 -21.23 25.49
N ALA A 545 4.82 -20.10 26.20
CA ALA A 545 5.94 -19.67 27.05
C ALA A 545 6.29 -20.66 28.16
N ASP A 546 5.35 -21.48 28.60
CA ASP A 546 5.55 -22.59 29.53
C ASP A 546 6.46 -23.69 28.95
N LYS A 547 6.36 -23.95 27.64
CA LYS A 547 7.13 -24.99 26.92
C LYS A 547 8.37 -24.44 26.22
N ARG A 548 8.36 -23.16 25.86
CA ARG A 548 9.42 -22.47 25.10
C ARG A 548 10.20 -21.52 26.00
N GLN A 549 10.98 -22.10 26.91
CA GLN A 549 11.81 -21.31 27.82
C GLN A 549 12.94 -20.60 27.06
N ARG A 550 13.17 -19.33 27.41
CA ARG A 550 14.29 -18.54 26.88
C ARG A 550 15.61 -19.19 27.27
N SER A 551 16.50 -19.38 26.31
CA SER A 551 17.84 -19.95 26.56
C SER A 551 18.77 -18.93 27.23
N ALA A 552 19.87 -19.42 27.80
CA ALA A 552 20.87 -18.58 28.50
C ALA A 552 21.48 -17.47 27.62
N ASN A 553 21.53 -17.67 26.29
CA ASN A 553 21.96 -16.65 25.32
C ASN A 553 20.83 -15.70 24.87
N GLY A 554 19.68 -15.73 25.54
CA GLY A 554 18.57 -14.82 25.32
C GLY A 554 17.60 -15.17 24.19
N LYS A 555 17.84 -16.26 23.43
CA LYS A 555 17.00 -16.69 22.31
C LYS A 555 15.75 -17.46 22.75
N ILE A 556 14.70 -17.38 21.96
CA ILE A 556 13.48 -18.17 22.13
C ILE A 556 13.49 -19.35 21.14
N PRO A 557 13.27 -20.60 21.59
CA PRO A 557 13.08 -21.73 20.68
C PRO A 557 12.02 -21.45 19.60
N ALA A 558 12.20 -21.98 18.40
CA ALA A 558 11.19 -21.85 17.33
C ALA A 558 9.83 -22.39 17.80
N VAL A 559 8.73 -21.78 17.35
CA VAL A 559 7.37 -22.16 17.75
C VAL A 559 6.96 -23.55 17.25
N GLY A 560 7.65 -24.05 16.22
CA GLY A 560 7.32 -25.29 15.55
C GLY A 560 6.51 -25.04 14.28
N ASP A 561 5.90 -26.09 13.75
CA ASP A 561 5.26 -26.08 12.44
C ASP A 561 4.10 -27.08 12.44
N THR A 562 2.88 -26.59 12.22
CA THR A 562 1.67 -27.40 12.15
C THR A 562 1.08 -27.46 10.74
N VAL A 563 1.80 -26.94 9.74
CA VAL A 563 1.31 -26.90 8.35
C VAL A 563 1.23 -28.30 7.78
N ASN A 564 0.01 -28.68 7.39
CA ASN A 564 -0.26 -29.86 6.59
C ASN A 564 -0.17 -29.51 5.10
N ILE A 565 0.99 -29.82 4.51
CA ILE A 565 1.27 -29.59 3.09
C ILE A 565 0.24 -30.28 2.19
N ALA A 566 -0.12 -31.53 2.48
CA ALA A 566 -1.04 -32.30 1.65
C ALA A 566 -2.47 -31.73 1.58
N LYS A 567 -2.84 -30.86 2.51
CA LYS A 567 -4.19 -30.27 2.60
C LYS A 567 -4.22 -28.75 2.49
N ALA A 568 -3.06 -28.09 2.37
CA ALA A 568 -2.93 -26.64 2.52
C ALA A 568 -3.70 -26.11 3.75
N SER A 569 -3.44 -26.72 4.91
CA SER A 569 -4.09 -26.39 6.19
C SER A 569 -3.08 -26.38 7.33
N TYR A 570 -3.49 -25.98 8.53
CA TYR A 570 -2.67 -25.97 9.74
C TYR A 570 -3.55 -26.17 10.97
N SER A 571 -2.94 -26.46 12.13
CA SER A 571 -3.63 -26.50 13.43
C SER A 571 -3.10 -25.44 14.38
N ASN A 572 -4.00 -24.83 15.14
CA ASN A 572 -3.68 -23.89 16.22
C ASN A 572 -3.32 -24.62 17.53
N SER A 573 -2.52 -25.68 17.43
CA SER A 573 -2.06 -26.49 18.57
C SER A 573 -0.76 -25.99 19.19
N ILE A 574 -0.16 -24.95 18.60
CA ILE A 574 1.02 -24.22 19.06
C ILE A 574 0.74 -22.72 18.97
N GLY A 575 1.52 -21.92 19.67
CA GLY A 575 1.31 -20.48 19.81
C GLY A 575 0.05 -20.13 20.60
N ASP A 576 -0.11 -18.86 20.95
CA ASP A 576 -1.23 -18.38 21.75
C ASP A 576 -2.14 -17.43 20.95
N PRO A 577 -3.46 -17.41 21.22
CA PRO A 577 -4.38 -16.54 20.48
C PRO A 577 -4.17 -15.05 20.80
N GLU A 578 -3.64 -14.74 21.98
CA GLU A 578 -3.39 -13.38 22.45
C GLU A 578 -2.03 -13.32 23.15
N LEU A 579 -1.29 -12.24 22.88
CA LEU A 579 -0.02 -11.92 23.54
C LEU A 579 -0.09 -10.48 24.07
N GLN A 580 0.00 -10.33 25.39
CA GLN A 580 0.01 -9.03 26.05
C GLN A 580 1.21 -8.91 27.00
N ALA A 581 1.79 -7.72 27.08
CA ALA A 581 2.85 -7.42 28.01
C ALA A 581 2.90 -5.93 28.35
N VAL A 582 3.41 -5.62 29.55
CA VAL A 582 4.02 -4.33 29.81
C VAL A 582 5.53 -4.53 29.85
N TRP A 583 6.25 -3.86 28.96
CA TRP A 583 7.68 -4.04 28.76
C TRP A 583 8.42 -2.71 28.88
N SER A 584 9.57 -2.71 29.54
CA SER A 584 10.45 -1.54 29.62
C SER A 584 11.77 -1.83 28.93
N ASP A 585 12.33 -0.84 28.25
CA ASP A 585 13.61 -0.98 27.56
C ASP A 585 14.76 -1.13 28.57
N PRO A 586 15.40 -2.33 28.67
CA PRO A 586 16.47 -2.57 29.64
C PRO A 586 17.77 -1.86 29.28
N GLU A 587 17.90 -1.39 28.04
CA GLU A 587 19.09 -0.71 27.50
C GLU A 587 18.76 0.74 27.14
N PHE A 588 17.78 1.32 27.83
CA PHE A 588 17.38 2.69 27.60
C PHE A 588 18.50 3.67 27.96
N ASN A 589 18.77 4.59 27.05
CA ASN A 589 19.64 5.72 27.30
C ASN A 589 18.90 7.02 27.04
N ALA A 590 18.66 7.78 28.11
CA ALA A 590 17.89 9.02 28.06
C ALA A 590 18.53 10.10 27.18
N SER A 591 19.81 10.01 26.82
CA SER A 591 20.48 10.99 25.93
C SER A 591 20.41 10.63 24.45
N GLN A 592 19.90 9.45 24.09
CA GLN A 592 19.87 8.98 22.71
C GLN A 592 18.50 9.18 22.08
N LYS A 593 18.47 9.68 20.83
CA LYS A 593 17.25 9.60 20.03
C LYS A 593 17.01 8.15 19.64
N ALA A 594 15.79 7.68 19.78
CA ALA A 594 15.43 6.30 19.47
C ALA A 594 14.02 6.22 18.87
N PHE A 595 13.73 5.10 18.22
CA PHE A 595 12.38 4.68 17.89
C PHE A 595 12.15 3.23 18.33
N TYR A 596 10.89 2.88 18.53
CA TYR A 596 10.43 1.54 18.88
C TYR A 596 9.23 1.20 18.00
N TYR A 597 9.23 0.03 17.36
CA TYR A 597 8.02 -0.51 16.72
C TYR A 597 7.86 -1.98 17.07
N LEU A 598 6.63 -2.49 16.90
CA LEU A 598 6.33 -3.90 17.11
C LEU A 598 6.43 -4.68 15.81
N ARG A 599 7.03 -5.87 15.88
CA ARG A 599 6.87 -6.94 14.90
C ARG A 599 6.13 -8.10 15.57
N ILE A 600 4.98 -8.46 15.03
CA ILE A 600 4.14 -9.55 15.52
C ILE A 600 4.24 -10.68 14.51
N LEU A 601 4.51 -11.90 14.97
CA LEU A 601 4.62 -13.09 14.12
C LEU A 601 3.51 -14.07 14.50
N GLU A 602 2.77 -14.59 13.52
CA GLU A 602 1.95 -15.78 13.73
C GLU A 602 2.77 -17.08 13.57
N ILE A 603 2.18 -18.22 13.90
CA ILE A 603 2.77 -19.53 13.60
C ILE A 603 2.78 -19.77 12.07
N PRO A 604 3.61 -20.68 11.54
CA PRO A 604 3.65 -20.94 10.10
C PRO A 604 2.29 -21.32 9.50
N THR A 605 1.96 -20.76 8.34
CA THR A 605 0.73 -21.00 7.57
C THR A 605 1.04 -21.43 6.13
N PRO A 606 0.12 -22.11 5.43
CA PRO A 606 0.23 -22.38 3.99
C PRO A 606 0.35 -21.10 3.15
N ARG A 607 1.28 -21.07 2.19
CA ARG A 607 1.38 -20.00 1.19
C ARG A 607 0.47 -20.28 -0.03
N TRP A 608 0.09 -19.27 -0.80
CA TRP A 608 -0.79 -19.32 -1.97
C TRP A 608 -0.32 -20.34 -3.02
N VAL A 609 0.98 -20.51 -3.19
CA VAL A 609 1.55 -21.52 -4.12
C VAL A 609 1.16 -22.94 -3.73
N LEU A 610 1.00 -23.20 -2.43
CA LEU A 610 0.55 -24.49 -1.93
C LEU A 610 -0.95 -24.68 -2.20
N PHE A 611 -1.76 -23.62 -2.04
CA PHE A 611 -3.17 -23.67 -2.43
C PHE A 611 -3.32 -23.93 -3.93
N ASP A 612 -2.50 -23.34 -4.78
CA ASP A 612 -2.53 -23.58 -6.22
C ASP A 612 -2.11 -25.01 -6.58
N ALA A 613 -1.10 -25.56 -5.90
CA ALA A 613 -0.69 -26.95 -6.08
C ALA A 613 -1.84 -27.93 -5.78
N ILE A 614 -2.60 -27.66 -4.71
CA ILE A 614 -3.73 -28.50 -4.29
C ILE A 614 -4.98 -28.28 -5.16
N ARG A 615 -5.33 -27.03 -5.48
CA ARG A 615 -6.58 -26.69 -6.20
C ARG A 615 -6.47 -26.86 -7.72
N TYR A 616 -5.28 -26.60 -8.28
CA TYR A 616 -5.08 -26.53 -9.74
C TYR A 616 -3.99 -27.48 -10.24
N GLY A 617 -3.42 -28.33 -9.38
CA GLY A 617 -2.39 -29.28 -9.77
C GLY A 617 -1.07 -28.63 -10.19
N ALA A 618 -0.76 -27.44 -9.65
CA ALA A 618 0.43 -26.70 -10.01
C ALA A 618 1.72 -27.47 -9.71
N LYS A 619 2.64 -27.51 -10.69
CA LYS A 619 3.99 -28.08 -10.53
C LYS A 619 4.92 -26.97 -10.06
N LEU A 620 5.52 -27.13 -8.90
CA LEU A 620 6.34 -26.08 -8.27
C LEU A 620 7.83 -26.26 -8.58
N LEU A 621 8.53 -25.14 -8.77
CA LEU A 621 9.98 -25.14 -8.98
C LEU A 621 10.73 -25.54 -7.69
N PRO A 622 11.94 -26.14 -7.80
CA PRO A 622 12.80 -26.35 -6.64
C PRO A 622 13.06 -25.04 -5.89
N GLY A 623 13.02 -25.07 -4.56
CA GLY A 623 13.21 -23.89 -3.72
C GLY A 623 11.95 -23.02 -3.52
N THR A 624 10.82 -23.37 -4.15
CA THR A 624 9.54 -22.68 -3.89
C THR A 624 9.15 -22.79 -2.42
N GLU A 625 9.00 -21.65 -1.75
CA GLU A 625 8.57 -21.61 -0.35
C GLU A 625 7.07 -21.94 -0.24
N LEU A 626 6.74 -23.03 0.45
CA LEU A 626 5.35 -23.53 0.58
C LEU A 626 4.61 -22.99 1.80
N LYS A 627 5.33 -22.33 2.69
CA LYS A 627 4.84 -21.84 3.97
C LYS A 627 5.20 -20.37 4.11
N SER A 628 4.35 -19.64 4.80
CA SER A 628 4.61 -18.28 5.23
C SER A 628 4.61 -18.21 6.75
N GLN A 629 5.27 -17.21 7.29
CA GLN A 629 5.09 -16.79 8.68
C GLN A 629 4.65 -15.34 8.63
N GLU A 630 3.34 -15.16 8.51
CA GLU A 630 2.68 -13.86 8.38
C GLU A 630 2.90 -13.01 9.62
N ARG A 631 2.73 -11.70 9.45
CA ARG A 631 3.18 -10.72 10.44
C ARG A 631 2.46 -9.39 10.35
N ALA A 632 2.59 -8.64 11.43
CA ALA A 632 2.16 -7.26 11.52
C ALA A 632 3.30 -6.35 11.99
N TYR A 633 3.29 -5.10 11.55
CA TYR A 633 4.26 -4.07 11.91
C TYR A 633 3.56 -2.81 12.41
N SER A 634 3.79 -2.41 13.66
CA SER A 634 3.21 -1.16 14.18
C SER A 634 3.93 0.06 13.62
N SER A 635 3.24 1.22 13.57
CA SER A 635 3.96 2.48 13.40
C SER A 635 4.91 2.73 14.58
N PRO A 636 6.07 3.40 14.37
CA PRO A 636 7.03 3.60 15.45
C PRO A 636 6.58 4.63 16.48
N ILE A 637 6.88 4.39 17.75
CA ILE A 637 6.91 5.41 18.80
C ILE A 637 8.32 5.98 18.86
N TRP A 638 8.43 7.31 18.83
CA TRP A 638 9.72 8.01 18.79
C TRP A 638 10.06 8.58 20.17
N TYR A 639 11.34 8.57 20.52
CA TYR A 639 11.88 9.26 21.69
C TYR A 639 12.94 10.28 21.25
N ASN A 640 12.79 11.53 21.70
CA ASN A 640 13.74 12.60 21.43
C ASN A 640 14.09 13.34 22.73
N PRO A 641 15.38 13.34 23.16
CA PRO A 641 15.79 13.90 24.44
C PRO A 641 15.73 15.44 24.52
N THR A 642 15.73 16.14 23.37
CA THR A 642 15.83 17.61 23.33
C THR A 642 14.51 18.32 23.02
N LYS A 643 13.45 17.59 22.66
CA LYS A 643 12.12 18.17 22.47
C LYS A 643 11.39 18.27 23.81
N ALA A 644 11.71 19.31 24.57
CA ALA A 644 10.83 19.83 25.62
C ALA A 644 9.76 20.75 24.99
N SER A 645 8.62 20.87 25.69
CA SER A 645 7.37 21.58 25.32
C SER A 645 7.48 22.73 24.33
#